data_AF-A0A821BL31-F1
#
_entry.id   AF-A0A821BL31-F1
#
_cell.length_a   1.000
_cell.length_b   1.000
_cell.length_c   1.000
_cell.angle_alpha   90.00
_cell.angle_beta   90.00
_cell.angle_gamma   90.00
#
_symmetry.space_group_name_H-M   'P 1'
#
loop_
_entity.id
_entity.type
_entity.pdbx_description
1 polymer ?
#
loop_
_entity_poly.entity_id
_entity_poly.type
_entity_poly.pdbx_seq_one_letter_code
_entity_poly.pdbx_strand_id
1 'polypeptide(L)'
;MTTTTLLDKPLDDLCREITDLRQIKILRDYNMNKLCSIITVSRDSLKETEKFQQQILKQLQQFEISLADINDILRANSEQKIELEQQQQSGDDVDIRAKLMALNAEALECRAASVQLQLEARMVLSKATEIEKRANDELAQQALEMKIKQQEIERNRAEEYERRARLEEERQRLKELQQKQQEQERLLAMTKNHSHEDEYAHWSVREFMNDNQYPPCIIRTSSNASSMPINVKYLTVPETENLLDSQEELISTPINIKFDLTNNDQKFIILAIPFIFKRSSHRENVIKIRQSNGVWISTETNESNFDLHKEKRFVECKLNESSICAVVSRLKHDTILIQKQLSGRYVSNADPRFTLHWPKDVSQNDFSIDICVQPVDLPTFAQFSQHFSHECQGLLAVGPIIELNFDEINLLKPIQFTLPILIQPKKKPIPPKTIPTTNDESNILPQPTISQPSQQEMIAQQQQLIFKSMLGEDLSNERLVLLYSGSNDNTWHIDTDIQLIDSKTHDIITTDIQYLHSRIIVARCDKQLMSLKQLPTTICLLEQTLNQRSATLFLRRRLTNPNEICLVCCSGQRADIVENEIQQENYSTENEQVKEIILEEGQILELRFRGNIIPKNNDQQSVQFAFNTYFPFYFETNVSEIDKYSQHLSSYFYGFIQIFSKQKFLRNAMKEIDKKKQQSDIVKQEWQETDICLAELLVTLPKPPTEIRPPIQKSLTTFTGEGVLTPTLFRDMSASLVGDEWRRLARRLGMTRIRIEAVERDYHEDAPYYML
;
A
#
# COMPACT_ATOMS: atom_id res chain seq x y z
N MET A 1 30.50 -1.64 -56.68
CA MET A 1 31.32 -0.52 -57.18
C MET A 1 30.47 0.73 -57.21
N THR A 2 30.66 1.58 -56.20
CA THR A 2 30.40 3.04 -56.13
C THR A 2 30.72 3.40 -54.69
N THR A 3 32.01 3.55 -54.40
CA THR A 3 32.49 4.08 -53.12
C THR A 3 32.37 5.59 -53.18
N THR A 4 31.23 6.14 -52.76
CA THR A 4 31.09 7.56 -52.45
C THR A 4 31.90 7.86 -51.19
N THR A 5 33.03 8.52 -51.37
CA THR A 5 33.88 9.05 -50.30
C THR A 5 33.15 10.18 -49.56
N LEU A 6 33.35 10.25 -48.25
CA LEU A 6 32.76 11.22 -47.31
C LEU A 6 33.08 12.71 -47.60
N LEU A 7 33.77 13.01 -48.69
CA LEU A 7 34.30 14.33 -49.06
C LEU A 7 33.39 15.14 -49.99
N ASP A 8 32.29 14.57 -50.50
CA ASP A 8 31.39 15.26 -51.45
C ASP A 8 30.07 15.76 -50.83
N LYS A 9 29.88 15.65 -49.51
CA LYS A 9 28.67 16.16 -48.85
C LYS A 9 28.85 17.63 -48.43
N PRO A 10 27.92 18.54 -48.78
CA PRO A 10 27.95 19.92 -48.30
C PRO A 10 27.77 19.96 -46.77
N LEU A 11 28.44 20.93 -46.13
CA LEU A 11 28.56 21.07 -44.67
C LEU A 11 27.21 21.03 -43.92
N ASP A 12 26.14 21.50 -44.57
CA ASP A 12 24.78 21.55 -44.01
C ASP A 12 24.14 20.17 -43.82
N ASP A 13 24.49 19.19 -44.66
CA ASP A 13 23.96 17.83 -44.55
C ASP A 13 24.58 17.08 -43.36
N LEU A 14 25.86 17.35 -43.07
CA LEU A 14 26.54 16.79 -41.90
C LEU A 14 25.98 17.37 -40.59
N CYS A 15 25.59 18.65 -40.60
CA CYS A 15 24.91 19.29 -39.47
C CYS A 15 23.51 18.70 -39.20
N ARG A 16 22.77 18.32 -40.25
CA ARG A 16 21.47 17.64 -40.10
C ARG A 16 21.63 16.24 -39.53
N GLU A 17 22.56 15.43 -40.05
CA GLU A 17 22.83 14.09 -39.53
C GLU A 17 23.24 14.11 -38.03
N ILE A 18 23.97 15.13 -37.58
CA ILE A 18 24.34 15.31 -36.16
C ILE A 18 23.14 15.73 -35.29
N THR A 19 22.20 16.49 -35.86
CA THR A 19 20.98 16.89 -35.15
C THR A 19 20.04 15.71 -34.97
N ASP A 20 19.98 14.82 -35.96
CA ASP A 20 19.23 13.56 -35.88
C ASP A 20 19.87 12.56 -34.89
N LEU A 21 21.21 12.52 -34.81
CA LEU A 21 21.92 11.73 -33.79
C LEU A 21 21.72 12.25 -32.35
N ARG A 22 21.36 13.53 -32.15
CA ARG A 22 20.96 14.06 -30.83
C ARG A 22 19.57 13.59 -30.40
N GLN A 23 18.71 13.23 -31.34
CA GLN A 23 17.35 12.74 -31.05
C GLN A 23 17.33 11.23 -30.77
N ILE A 24 18.30 10.46 -31.28
CA ILE A 24 18.44 9.02 -31.02
C ILE A 24 19.38 8.80 -29.82
N LYS A 25 18.89 9.05 -28.60
CA LYS A 25 19.69 8.89 -27.38
C LYS A 25 19.72 7.45 -26.87
N ILE A 26 20.32 6.55 -27.63
CA ILE A 26 20.80 5.24 -27.12
C ILE A 26 22.10 4.88 -27.86
N LEU A 27 23.26 5.13 -27.22
CA LEU A 27 24.45 4.24 -27.17
C LEU A 27 25.71 4.99 -26.67
N ARG A 28 26.15 4.59 -25.46
CA ARG A 28 27.53 4.48 -24.94
C ARG A 28 28.50 5.68 -25.03
N ASP A 29 28.89 6.17 -23.85
CA ASP A 29 30.22 6.64 -23.42
C ASP A 29 31.24 7.03 -24.50
N TYR A 30 30.92 8.05 -25.29
CA TYR A 30 31.93 8.81 -26.03
C TYR A 30 31.88 10.26 -25.56
N ASN A 31 33.02 10.76 -25.09
CA ASN A 31 33.14 12.08 -24.50
C ASN A 31 32.95 13.14 -25.59
N MET A 32 31.69 13.56 -25.82
CA MET A 32 31.27 14.47 -26.90
C MET A 32 32.09 15.76 -26.94
N ASN A 33 32.60 16.21 -25.79
CA ASN A 33 33.51 17.36 -25.69
C ASN A 33 34.83 17.15 -26.44
N LYS A 34 35.38 15.92 -26.39
CA LYS A 34 36.61 15.55 -27.11
C LYS A 34 36.38 15.47 -28.62
N LEU A 35 35.18 15.08 -29.04
CA LEU A 35 34.81 15.03 -30.45
C LEU A 35 34.59 16.45 -31.01
N CYS A 36 33.94 17.34 -30.24
CA CYS A 36 33.83 18.76 -30.57
C CYS A 36 35.20 19.46 -30.63
N SER A 37 36.13 19.15 -29.72
CA SER A 37 37.48 19.73 -29.76
C SER A 37 38.25 19.27 -31.00
N ILE A 38 38.17 17.98 -31.36
CA ILE A 38 38.83 17.46 -32.57
C ILE A 38 38.26 18.13 -33.83
N ILE A 39 36.93 18.28 -33.93
CA ILE A 39 36.30 18.95 -35.07
C ILE A 39 36.73 20.42 -35.17
N THR A 40 36.86 21.11 -34.03
CA THR A 40 37.29 22.52 -34.01
C THR A 40 38.72 22.67 -34.50
N VAL A 41 39.64 21.82 -34.02
CA VAL A 41 41.04 21.80 -34.45
C VAL A 41 41.16 21.49 -35.94
N SER A 42 40.40 20.50 -36.44
CA SER A 42 40.39 20.16 -37.87
C SER A 42 39.84 21.30 -38.73
N ARG A 43 38.79 22.00 -38.27
CA ARG A 43 38.21 23.15 -38.97
C ARG A 43 39.19 24.31 -39.08
N ASP A 44 39.89 24.60 -38.00
CA ASP A 44 40.82 25.74 -37.96
C ASP A 44 42.08 25.45 -38.79
N SER A 45 42.57 24.20 -38.79
CA SER A 45 43.63 23.74 -39.69
C SER A 45 43.24 23.85 -41.18
N LEU A 46 42.01 23.46 -41.54
CA LEU A 46 41.48 23.60 -42.90
C LEU A 46 41.39 25.07 -43.35
N LYS A 47 41.05 25.99 -42.45
CA LYS A 47 41.04 27.43 -42.75
C LYS A 47 42.44 28.00 -42.95
N GLU A 48 43.43 27.47 -42.24
CA GLU A 48 44.83 27.88 -42.42
C GLU A 48 45.39 27.40 -43.77
N THR A 49 45.10 26.16 -44.17
CA THR A 49 45.52 25.65 -45.48
C THR A 49 44.83 26.39 -46.63
N GLU A 50 43.54 26.72 -46.49
CA GLU A 50 42.81 27.51 -47.47
C GLU A 50 43.38 28.94 -47.62
N LYS A 51 43.70 29.60 -46.50
CA LYS A 51 44.39 30.92 -46.52
C LYS A 51 45.74 30.85 -47.22
N PHE A 52 46.52 29.79 -46.96
CA PHE A 52 47.82 29.61 -47.58
C PHE A 52 47.70 29.38 -49.10
N GLN A 53 46.75 28.55 -49.54
CA GLN A 53 46.46 28.35 -50.96
C GLN A 53 46.02 29.65 -51.65
N GLN A 54 45.15 30.44 -51.01
CA GLN A 54 44.74 31.75 -51.53
C GLN A 54 45.92 32.73 -51.64
N GLN A 55 46.89 32.67 -50.72
CA GLN A 55 48.08 33.52 -50.75
C GLN A 55 49.01 33.17 -51.92
N ILE A 56 49.22 31.88 -52.19
CA ILE A 56 50.00 31.42 -53.35
C ILE A 56 49.32 31.85 -54.66
N LEU A 57 48.00 31.66 -54.77
CA LEU A 57 47.24 32.08 -55.96
C LEU A 57 47.37 33.58 -56.24
N LYS A 58 47.29 34.42 -55.20
CA LYS A 58 47.50 35.87 -55.34
C LYS A 58 48.91 36.21 -55.83
N GLN A 59 49.94 35.52 -55.33
CA GLN A 59 51.32 35.74 -55.78
C GLN A 59 51.52 35.35 -57.25
N LEU A 60 50.94 34.22 -57.68
CA LEU A 60 51.00 33.79 -59.09
C LEU A 60 50.27 34.77 -60.01
N GLN A 61 49.11 35.29 -59.62
CA GLN A 61 48.40 36.31 -60.38
C GLN A 61 49.22 37.61 -60.51
N GLN A 62 49.91 38.03 -59.44
CA GLN A 62 50.80 39.19 -59.51
C GLN A 62 51.97 38.99 -60.48
N PHE A 63 52.56 37.80 -60.52
CA PHE A 63 53.59 37.47 -61.50
C PHE A 63 53.05 37.50 -62.93
N GLU A 64 51.83 37.00 -63.15
CA GLU A 64 51.19 37.00 -64.47
C GLU A 64 50.92 38.42 -64.98
N ILE A 65 50.38 39.29 -64.13
CA ILE A 65 50.16 40.71 -64.46
C ILE A 65 51.49 41.40 -64.78
N SER A 66 52.51 41.22 -63.93
CA SER A 66 53.82 41.85 -64.14
C SER A 66 54.51 41.38 -65.43
N LEU A 67 54.33 40.10 -65.81
CA LEU A 67 54.84 39.58 -67.07
C LEU A 67 54.06 40.11 -68.28
N ALA A 68 52.75 40.30 -68.15
CA ALA A 68 51.93 40.93 -69.18
C ALA A 68 52.39 42.38 -69.44
N ASP A 69 52.59 43.16 -68.38
CA ASP A 69 53.07 44.55 -68.47
C ASP A 69 54.45 44.63 -69.15
N ILE A 70 55.39 43.76 -68.76
CA ILE A 70 56.72 43.70 -69.39
C ILE A 70 56.61 43.32 -70.89
N ASN A 71 55.72 42.40 -71.24
CA ASN A 71 55.52 42.00 -72.63
C ASN A 71 54.91 43.12 -73.48
N ASP A 72 54.01 43.91 -72.90
CA ASP A 72 53.42 45.08 -73.58
C ASP A 72 54.47 46.17 -73.80
N ILE A 73 55.34 46.43 -72.81
CA ILE A 73 56.49 47.35 -72.97
C ILE A 73 57.43 46.84 -74.07
N LEU A 74 57.75 45.55 -74.08
CA LEU A 74 58.59 44.96 -75.13
C LEU A 74 57.96 45.07 -76.52
N ARG A 75 56.63 44.95 -76.62
CA ARG A 75 55.90 45.13 -77.88
C ARG A 75 55.95 46.58 -78.34
N ALA A 76 55.66 47.55 -77.46
CA ALA A 76 55.75 48.98 -77.75
C ALA A 76 57.18 49.38 -78.19
N ASN A 77 58.20 48.86 -77.51
CA ASN A 77 59.60 49.06 -77.91
C ASN A 77 59.89 48.43 -79.26
N SER A 78 59.32 47.26 -79.59
CA SER A 78 59.51 46.66 -80.92
C SER A 78 58.88 47.50 -82.04
N GLU A 79 57.70 48.08 -81.80
CA GLU A 79 57.01 48.94 -82.76
C GLU A 79 57.77 50.26 -82.97
N GLN A 80 58.17 50.93 -81.88
CA GLN A 80 59.00 52.15 -81.96
C GLN A 80 60.35 51.91 -82.63
N LYS A 81 60.96 50.74 -82.40
CA LYS A 81 62.19 50.36 -83.09
C LYS A 81 61.99 50.26 -84.60
N ILE A 82 60.90 49.61 -85.04
CA ILE A 82 60.59 49.48 -86.47
C ILE A 82 60.38 50.86 -87.11
N GLU A 83 59.66 51.77 -86.44
CA GLU A 83 59.48 53.15 -86.92
C GLU A 83 60.80 53.92 -87.04
N LEU A 84 61.66 53.83 -86.04
CA LEU A 84 62.97 54.49 -86.05
C LEU A 84 63.92 53.88 -87.08
N GLU A 85 63.89 52.57 -87.31
CA GLU A 85 64.67 51.88 -88.36
C GLU A 85 64.21 52.29 -89.76
N GLN A 86 62.90 52.49 -89.98
CA GLN A 86 62.37 53.02 -91.25
C GLN A 86 62.79 54.47 -91.49
N GLN A 87 62.81 55.31 -90.46
CA GLN A 87 63.29 56.70 -90.54
C GLN A 87 64.79 56.76 -90.84
N GLN A 88 65.59 55.86 -90.25
CA GLN A 88 67.04 55.77 -90.48
C GLN A 88 67.40 55.47 -91.94
N GLN A 89 66.57 54.71 -92.67
CA GLN A 89 66.80 54.42 -94.10
C GLN A 89 66.66 55.66 -95.02
N SER A 90 66.12 56.77 -94.50
CA SER A 90 65.88 58.00 -95.27
C SER A 90 66.92 59.13 -95.08
N GLY A 91 67.94 58.92 -94.25
CA GLY A 91 69.08 59.84 -94.07
C GLY A 91 69.85 59.59 -92.76
N ASP A 92 71.18 59.71 -92.78
CA ASP A 92 72.07 59.47 -91.63
C ASP A 92 71.90 60.55 -90.54
N ASP A 93 71.00 60.32 -89.58
CA ASP A 93 70.83 61.15 -88.39
C ASP A 93 71.34 60.44 -87.13
N VAL A 94 72.36 61.02 -86.48
CA VAL A 94 73.05 60.46 -85.30
C VAL A 94 72.09 60.30 -84.11
N ASP A 95 71.07 61.17 -84.02
CA ASP A 95 70.06 61.11 -82.96
C ASP A 95 69.15 59.88 -83.05
N ILE A 96 68.83 59.41 -84.27
CA ILE A 96 68.03 58.19 -84.47
C ILE A 96 68.81 56.97 -83.97
N ARG A 97 70.13 56.94 -84.23
CA ARG A 97 71.01 55.85 -83.78
C ARG A 97 71.15 55.81 -82.25
N ALA A 98 71.24 56.98 -81.60
CA ALA A 98 71.26 57.07 -80.14
C ALA A 98 69.93 56.58 -79.51
N LYS A 99 68.79 56.96 -80.09
CA LYS A 99 67.46 56.49 -79.66
C LYS A 99 67.32 54.97 -79.83
N LEU A 100 67.77 54.40 -80.95
CA LEU A 100 67.77 52.94 -81.17
C LEU A 100 68.67 52.20 -80.17
N MET A 101 69.82 52.77 -79.78
CA MET A 101 70.67 52.17 -78.74
C MET A 101 70.00 52.20 -77.37
N ALA A 102 69.38 53.33 -76.98
CA ALA A 102 68.64 53.45 -75.73
C ALA A 102 67.46 52.45 -75.66
N LEU A 103 66.69 52.34 -76.75
CA LEU A 103 65.55 51.42 -76.83
C LEU A 103 65.99 49.94 -76.76
N ASN A 104 67.13 49.59 -77.37
CA ASN A 104 67.69 48.24 -77.27
C ASN A 104 68.21 47.94 -75.85
N ALA A 105 68.76 48.92 -75.14
CA ALA A 105 69.17 48.76 -73.75
C ALA A 105 67.97 48.52 -72.83
N GLU A 106 66.91 49.33 -72.97
CA GLU A 106 65.66 49.19 -72.21
C GLU A 106 64.96 47.85 -72.51
N ALA A 107 64.94 47.41 -73.78
CA ALA A 107 64.40 46.10 -74.14
C ALA A 107 65.22 44.94 -73.54
N LEU A 108 66.53 45.11 -73.36
CA LEU A 108 67.39 44.11 -72.75
C LEU A 108 67.17 44.03 -71.23
N GLU A 109 66.98 45.17 -70.56
CA GLU A 109 66.59 45.24 -69.15
C GLU A 109 65.22 44.60 -68.91
N CYS A 110 64.23 44.89 -69.75
CA CYS A 110 62.90 44.27 -69.67
C CYS A 110 62.96 42.74 -69.83
N ARG A 111 63.78 42.24 -70.76
CA ARG A 111 64.00 40.79 -70.93
C ARG A 111 64.69 40.16 -69.71
N ALA A 112 65.67 40.85 -69.13
CA ALA A 112 66.33 40.38 -67.91
C ALA A 112 65.34 40.29 -66.73
N ALA A 113 64.51 41.32 -66.54
CA ALA A 113 63.45 41.33 -65.52
C ALA A 113 62.42 40.21 -65.72
N SER A 114 62.01 39.95 -66.97
CA SER A 114 61.09 38.84 -67.30
C SER A 114 61.66 37.48 -66.91
N VAL A 115 62.93 37.21 -67.23
CA VAL A 115 63.61 35.94 -66.88
C VAL A 115 63.72 35.79 -65.37
N GLN A 116 64.03 36.87 -64.64
CA GLN A 116 64.11 36.82 -63.19
C GLN A 116 62.75 36.50 -62.55
N LEU A 117 61.67 37.14 -62.98
CA LEU A 117 60.31 36.87 -62.50
C LEU A 117 59.88 35.42 -62.80
N GLN A 118 60.24 34.87 -63.96
CA GLN A 118 59.95 33.47 -64.29
C GLN A 118 60.72 32.48 -63.38
N LEU A 119 61.96 32.79 -63.00
CA LEU A 119 62.75 31.98 -62.08
C LEU A 119 62.16 32.01 -60.66
N GLU A 120 61.75 33.19 -60.19
CA GLU A 120 61.10 33.35 -58.88
C GLU A 120 59.76 32.60 -58.81
N ALA A 121 58.92 32.70 -59.86
CA ALA A 121 57.68 31.94 -59.95
C ALA A 121 57.91 30.41 -59.91
N ARG A 122 58.96 29.91 -60.59
CA ARG A 122 59.33 28.48 -60.54
C ARG A 122 59.77 28.03 -59.14
N MET A 123 60.51 28.87 -58.40
CA MET A 123 60.91 28.54 -57.04
C MET A 123 59.70 28.47 -56.09
N VAL A 124 58.73 29.37 -56.23
CA VAL A 124 57.49 29.36 -55.44
C VAL A 124 56.68 28.09 -55.72
N LEU A 125 56.54 27.69 -56.98
CA LEU A 125 55.86 26.44 -57.36
C LEU A 125 56.60 25.20 -56.81
N SER A 126 57.92 25.15 -56.91
CA SER A 126 58.70 24.04 -56.36
C SER A 126 58.49 23.87 -54.84
N LYS A 127 58.49 24.97 -54.09
CA LYS A 127 58.22 24.94 -52.64
C LYS A 127 56.81 24.47 -52.32
N ALA A 128 55.81 24.88 -53.10
CA ALA A 128 54.43 24.42 -52.92
C ALA A 128 54.30 22.90 -53.11
N THR A 129 54.93 22.35 -54.16
CA THR A 129 54.90 20.89 -54.41
C THR A 129 55.60 20.07 -53.33
N GLU A 130 56.67 20.60 -52.72
CA GLU A 130 57.38 19.92 -51.64
C GLU A 130 56.56 19.88 -50.34
N ILE A 131 55.84 20.97 -50.03
CA ILE A 131 54.94 21.04 -48.87
C ILE A 131 53.76 20.07 -49.04
N GLU A 132 53.17 20.01 -50.24
CA GLU A 132 52.08 19.07 -50.55
C GLU A 132 52.52 17.61 -50.40
N LYS A 133 53.74 17.28 -50.85
CA LYS A 133 54.30 15.94 -50.68
C LYS A 133 54.48 15.57 -49.20
N ARG A 134 55.02 16.48 -48.38
CA ARG A 134 55.19 16.25 -46.93
C ARG A 134 53.84 16.05 -46.23
N ALA A 135 52.83 16.83 -46.58
CA ALA A 135 51.49 16.68 -46.01
C ALA A 135 50.85 15.32 -46.35
N ASN A 136 51.04 14.83 -47.58
CA ASN A 136 50.55 13.51 -47.99
C ASN A 136 51.28 12.36 -47.30
N ASP A 137 52.59 12.48 -47.08
CA ASP A 137 53.38 11.47 -46.36
C ASP A 137 52.96 11.38 -44.88
N GLU A 138 52.67 12.52 -44.22
CA GLU A 138 52.16 12.56 -42.84
C GLU A 138 50.75 11.95 -42.71
N LEU A 139 49.86 12.22 -43.66
CA LEU A 139 48.51 11.61 -43.71
C LEU A 139 48.58 10.09 -43.87
N ALA A 140 49.51 9.59 -44.71
CA ALA A 140 49.70 8.16 -44.92
C ALA A 140 50.19 7.45 -43.63
N GLN A 141 51.08 8.11 -42.86
CA GLN A 141 51.55 7.58 -41.58
C GLN A 141 50.44 7.51 -40.53
N GLN A 142 49.61 8.56 -40.41
CA GLN A 142 48.48 8.57 -39.47
C GLN A 142 47.43 7.50 -39.80
N ALA A 143 47.16 7.27 -41.10
CA ALA A 143 46.23 6.23 -41.53
C ALA A 143 46.71 4.81 -41.17
N LEU A 144 48.03 4.56 -41.25
CA LEU A 144 48.63 3.29 -40.85
C LEU A 144 48.53 3.08 -39.34
N GLU A 145 48.82 4.12 -38.55
CA GLU A 145 48.74 4.05 -37.08
C GLU A 145 47.30 3.82 -36.59
N MET A 146 46.30 4.45 -37.23
CA MET A 146 44.89 4.19 -36.92
C MET A 146 44.47 2.75 -37.24
N LYS A 147 44.94 2.17 -38.35
CA LYS A 147 44.66 0.76 -38.68
C LYS A 147 45.21 -0.21 -37.63
N ILE A 148 46.42 0.03 -37.13
CA ILE A 148 47.04 -0.80 -36.09
C ILE A 148 46.22 -0.72 -34.79
N LYS A 149 45.85 0.50 -34.34
CA LYS A 149 45.03 0.68 -33.14
C LYS A 149 43.64 0.04 -33.26
N GLN A 150 43.04 0.08 -34.45
CA GLN A 150 41.73 -0.51 -34.68
C GLN A 150 41.76 -2.04 -34.62
N GLN A 151 42.80 -2.68 -35.16
CA GLN A 151 43.01 -4.12 -35.03
C GLN A 151 43.23 -4.56 -33.58
N GLU A 152 43.93 -3.75 -32.78
CA GLU A 152 44.15 -4.05 -31.36
C GLU A 152 42.86 -3.94 -30.53
N ILE A 153 42.00 -2.96 -30.83
CA ILE A 153 40.67 -2.83 -30.21
C ILE A 153 39.77 -4.02 -30.56
N GLU A 154 39.79 -4.47 -31.81
CA GLU A 154 39.01 -5.65 -32.23
C GLU A 154 39.47 -6.93 -31.53
N ARG A 155 40.80 -7.13 -31.39
CA ARG A 155 41.35 -8.26 -30.63
C ARG A 155 40.90 -8.24 -29.17
N ASN A 156 40.99 -7.09 -28.51
CA ASN A 156 40.59 -6.95 -27.10
C ASN A 156 39.07 -7.16 -26.91
N ARG A 157 38.24 -6.73 -27.87
CA ARG A 157 36.79 -7.01 -27.85
C ARG A 157 36.50 -8.50 -28.01
N ALA A 158 37.20 -9.20 -28.89
CA ALA A 158 37.03 -10.64 -29.09
C ALA A 158 37.36 -11.43 -27.81
N GLU A 159 38.47 -11.09 -27.14
CA GLU A 159 38.86 -11.69 -25.85
C GLU A 159 37.84 -11.41 -24.74
N GLU A 160 37.26 -10.20 -24.69
CA GLU A 160 36.24 -9.85 -23.71
C GLU A 160 34.92 -10.61 -23.96
N TYR A 161 34.53 -10.78 -25.23
CA TYR A 161 33.37 -11.59 -25.61
C TYR A 161 33.54 -13.05 -25.20
N GLU A 162 34.72 -13.63 -25.42
CA GLU A 162 35.01 -15.01 -25.03
C GLU A 162 35.00 -15.18 -23.50
N ARG A 163 35.53 -14.21 -22.75
CA ARG A 163 35.47 -14.21 -21.27
C ARG A 163 34.03 -14.11 -20.76
N ARG A 164 33.19 -13.28 -21.37
CA ARG A 164 31.75 -13.17 -21.01
C ARG A 164 30.99 -14.44 -21.32
N ALA A 165 31.25 -15.09 -22.46
CA ALA A 165 30.62 -16.36 -22.83
C ALA A 165 30.96 -17.48 -21.82
N ARG A 166 32.23 -17.58 -21.38
CA ARG A 166 32.63 -18.56 -20.36
C ARG A 166 31.95 -18.32 -19.00
N LEU A 167 31.86 -17.06 -18.56
CA LEU A 167 31.16 -16.70 -17.32
C LEU A 167 29.65 -16.96 -17.40
N GLU A 168 29.04 -16.77 -18.56
CA GLU A 168 27.62 -17.05 -18.77
C GLU A 168 27.34 -18.56 -18.80
N GLU A 169 28.23 -19.36 -19.42
CA GLU A 169 28.16 -20.82 -19.38
C GLU A 169 28.35 -21.36 -17.96
N GLU A 170 29.28 -20.81 -17.19
CA GLU A 170 29.48 -21.16 -15.77
C GLU A 170 28.27 -20.78 -14.91
N ARG A 171 27.67 -19.60 -15.16
CA ARG A 171 26.43 -19.17 -14.49
C ARG A 171 25.24 -20.07 -14.86
N GLN A 172 25.17 -20.53 -16.11
CA GLN A 172 24.15 -21.47 -16.57
C GLN A 172 24.29 -22.82 -15.85
N ARG A 173 25.52 -23.35 -15.75
CA ARG A 173 25.82 -24.58 -15.00
C ARG A 173 25.50 -24.43 -13.52
N LEU A 174 25.80 -23.29 -12.90
CA LEU A 174 25.45 -23.00 -11.51
C LEU A 174 23.93 -22.93 -11.29
N LYS A 175 23.20 -22.33 -12.23
CA LYS A 175 21.72 -22.31 -12.20
C LYS A 175 21.12 -23.70 -12.38
N GLU A 176 21.65 -24.51 -13.28
CA GLU A 176 21.23 -25.91 -13.45
C GLU A 176 21.55 -26.75 -12.21
N LEU A 177 22.71 -26.52 -11.59
CA LEU A 177 23.08 -27.18 -10.34
C LEU A 177 22.17 -26.76 -9.17
N GLN A 178 21.85 -25.46 -9.07
CA GLN A 178 20.88 -24.94 -8.10
C GLN A 178 19.47 -25.45 -8.36
N GLN A 179 19.03 -25.56 -9.62
CA GLN A 179 17.74 -26.13 -9.96
C GLN A 179 17.69 -27.61 -9.60
N LYS A 180 18.76 -28.38 -9.89
CA LYS A 180 18.85 -29.78 -9.47
C LYS A 180 18.89 -29.92 -7.95
N GLN A 181 19.58 -29.03 -7.24
CA GLN A 181 19.57 -29.00 -5.78
C GLN A 181 18.20 -28.62 -5.22
N GLN A 182 17.51 -27.61 -5.78
CA GLN A 182 16.15 -27.25 -5.38
C GLN A 182 15.14 -28.33 -5.73
N GLU A 183 15.29 -29.03 -6.84
CA GLU A 183 14.45 -30.15 -7.24
C GLU A 183 14.70 -31.37 -6.34
N GLN A 184 15.97 -31.63 -6.00
CA GLN A 184 16.34 -32.65 -5.03
C GLN A 184 15.88 -32.29 -3.62
N GLU A 185 15.94 -31.03 -3.21
CA GLU A 185 15.36 -30.52 -1.95
C GLU A 185 13.84 -30.56 -1.98
N ARG A 186 13.17 -30.30 -3.10
CA ARG A 186 11.72 -30.47 -3.28
C ARG A 186 11.32 -31.93 -3.23
N LEU A 187 12.11 -32.83 -3.82
CA LEU A 187 11.92 -34.28 -3.72
C LEU A 187 12.16 -34.78 -2.29
N LEU A 188 13.18 -34.24 -1.61
CA LEU A 188 13.46 -34.48 -0.19
C LEU A 188 12.40 -33.87 0.73
N ALA A 189 11.81 -32.73 0.36
CA ALA A 189 10.71 -32.10 1.07
C ALA A 189 9.38 -32.82 0.79
N MET A 190 9.17 -33.37 -0.41
CA MET A 190 8.06 -34.26 -0.72
C MET A 190 8.19 -35.59 0.03
N THR A 191 9.40 -36.15 0.12
CA THR A 191 9.64 -37.35 0.95
C THR A 191 9.62 -37.04 2.45
N LYS A 192 10.02 -35.84 2.90
CA LYS A 192 9.82 -35.41 4.30
C LYS A 192 8.34 -35.13 4.63
N ASN A 193 7.58 -34.55 3.71
CA ASN A 193 6.15 -34.33 3.89
C ASN A 193 5.36 -35.64 3.81
N HIS A 194 5.75 -36.61 2.98
CA HIS A 194 5.23 -37.99 3.04
C HIS A 194 5.72 -38.76 4.27
N SER A 195 6.89 -38.44 4.85
CA SER A 195 7.40 -39.16 6.03
C SER A 195 6.62 -38.94 7.33
N HIS A 196 5.83 -37.85 7.42
CA HIS A 196 4.97 -37.63 8.59
C HIS A 196 3.59 -38.30 8.48
N GLU A 197 3.07 -38.51 7.27
CA GLU A 197 1.87 -39.34 7.09
C GLU A 197 2.17 -40.79 7.51
N ASP A 198 3.35 -41.32 7.21
CA ASP A 198 3.70 -42.72 7.48
C ASP A 198 4.03 -43.06 8.95
N GLU A 199 4.55 -42.12 9.76
CA GLU A 199 4.99 -42.43 11.14
C GLU A 199 3.81 -42.74 12.08
N TYR A 200 2.63 -42.16 11.82
CA TYR A 200 1.43 -42.32 12.64
C TYR A 200 0.18 -42.71 11.85
N ALA A 201 0.31 -43.08 10.56
CA ALA A 201 -0.80 -43.54 9.71
C ALA A 201 -1.63 -44.66 10.37
N HIS A 202 -0.96 -45.52 11.14
CA HIS A 202 -1.57 -46.69 11.78
C HIS A 202 -2.25 -46.37 13.14
N TRP A 203 -2.24 -45.12 13.58
CA TRP A 203 -2.90 -44.70 14.81
C TRP A 203 -4.42 -44.68 14.62
N SER A 204 -5.15 -45.07 15.67
CA SER A 204 -6.61 -44.98 15.71
C SER A 204 -7.07 -43.53 15.61
N VAL A 205 -8.08 -43.27 14.77
CA VAL A 205 -8.64 -41.93 14.52
C VAL A 205 -10.03 -41.85 15.13
N ARG A 206 -10.30 -40.80 15.91
CA ARG A 206 -11.63 -40.50 16.46
C ARG A 206 -12.04 -39.07 16.09
N GLU A 207 -13.28 -38.93 15.65
CA GLU A 207 -13.89 -37.63 15.32
C GLU A 207 -14.78 -37.17 16.48
N PHE A 208 -14.68 -35.89 16.85
CA PHE A 208 -15.51 -35.28 17.89
C PHE A 208 -16.31 -34.14 17.27
N MET A 209 -17.61 -34.39 17.08
CA MET A 209 -18.54 -33.44 16.47
C MET A 209 -18.79 -32.24 17.40
N ASN A 210 -19.00 -31.07 16.79
CA ASN A 210 -19.54 -29.89 17.45
C ASN A 210 -21.08 -29.91 17.35
N ASP A 211 -21.77 -29.41 18.36
CA ASP A 211 -23.24 -29.25 18.37
C ASP A 211 -23.71 -28.23 17.32
N ASN A 212 -22.83 -27.27 16.98
CA ASN A 212 -23.01 -26.32 15.89
C ASN A 212 -22.28 -26.86 14.65
N GLN A 213 -22.87 -26.74 13.45
CA GLN A 213 -22.51 -27.34 12.13
C GLN A 213 -21.05 -27.19 11.61
N TYR A 214 -20.09 -26.88 12.47
CA TYR A 214 -18.66 -26.86 12.22
C TYR A 214 -18.07 -28.26 12.05
N PRO A 215 -16.93 -28.38 11.35
CA PRO A 215 -16.26 -29.66 11.17
C PRO A 215 -15.80 -30.26 12.50
N PRO A 216 -15.83 -31.60 12.65
CA PRO A 216 -15.31 -32.24 13.86
C PRO A 216 -13.80 -32.02 13.99
N CYS A 217 -13.31 -31.86 15.21
CA CYS A 217 -11.89 -32.05 15.47
C CYS A 217 -11.56 -33.55 15.46
N ILE A 218 -10.34 -33.86 15.03
CA ILE A 218 -9.87 -35.23 14.85
C ILE A 218 -8.77 -35.50 15.87
N ILE A 219 -8.84 -36.63 16.57
CA ILE A 219 -7.80 -37.04 17.52
C ILE A 219 -7.25 -38.39 17.08
N ARG A 220 -5.92 -38.45 16.92
CA ARG A 220 -5.20 -39.71 16.71
C ARG A 220 -4.60 -40.19 18.02
N THR A 221 -4.83 -41.46 18.33
CA THR A 221 -4.22 -42.17 19.45
C THR A 221 -3.55 -43.45 18.99
N SER A 222 -2.47 -43.85 19.66
CA SER A 222 -1.86 -45.16 19.40
C SER A 222 -2.90 -46.26 19.53
N SER A 223 -2.77 -47.32 18.74
CA SER A 223 -3.77 -48.40 18.66
C SER A 223 -4.06 -49.04 20.03
N ASN A 224 -3.07 -49.03 20.95
CA ASN A 224 -3.19 -49.55 22.31
C ASN A 224 -3.99 -48.62 23.25
N ALA A 225 -4.06 -47.32 22.98
CA ALA A 225 -4.76 -46.33 23.81
C ALA A 225 -6.11 -45.87 23.20
N SER A 226 -6.60 -46.56 22.15
CA SER A 226 -7.86 -46.22 21.47
C SER A 226 -9.07 -46.23 22.41
N SER A 227 -9.03 -47.05 23.47
CA SER A 227 -10.06 -47.13 24.52
C SER A 227 -9.99 -46.01 25.58
N MET A 228 -9.01 -45.11 25.52
CA MET A 228 -8.87 -44.02 26.47
C MET A 228 -10.08 -43.08 26.43
N PRO A 229 -10.69 -42.72 27.58
CA PRO A 229 -11.74 -41.73 27.63
C PRO A 229 -11.18 -40.36 27.24
N ILE A 230 -11.70 -39.77 26.18
CA ILE A 230 -11.37 -38.42 25.74
C ILE A 230 -12.68 -37.62 25.71
N ASN A 231 -12.67 -36.46 26.35
CA ASN A 231 -13.79 -35.53 26.34
C ASN A 231 -13.36 -34.23 25.67
N VAL A 232 -14.12 -33.80 24.67
CA VAL A 232 -13.91 -32.54 23.94
C VAL A 232 -15.10 -31.64 24.18
N LYS A 233 -14.86 -30.44 24.71
CA LYS A 233 -15.86 -29.38 24.83
C LYS A 233 -15.46 -28.19 23.94
N TYR A 234 -16.33 -27.79 23.04
CA TYR A 234 -16.17 -26.54 22.28
C TYR A 234 -16.48 -25.34 23.19
N LEU A 235 -15.64 -24.33 23.14
CA LEU A 235 -15.74 -23.13 23.98
C LEU A 235 -16.05 -21.90 23.13
N THR A 236 -16.69 -20.93 23.77
CA THR A 236 -16.82 -19.57 23.27
C THR A 236 -15.57 -18.76 23.62
N VAL A 237 -15.27 -17.71 22.87
CA VAL A 237 -14.09 -16.85 23.13
C VAL A 237 -14.10 -16.23 24.54
N PRO A 238 -15.23 -15.77 25.11
CA PRO A 238 -15.24 -15.31 26.50
C PRO A 238 -14.82 -16.37 27.54
N GLU A 239 -14.99 -17.66 27.23
CA GLU A 239 -14.58 -18.76 28.13
C GLU A 239 -13.07 -19.09 28.05
N THR A 240 -12.32 -18.53 27.09
CA THR A 240 -10.90 -18.91 26.89
C THR A 240 -9.91 -18.08 27.69
N GLU A 241 -10.28 -16.87 28.13
CA GLU A 241 -9.45 -15.90 28.86
C GLU A 241 -8.13 -15.53 28.13
N ASN A 242 -8.05 -14.32 27.57
CA ASN A 242 -6.84 -13.76 26.93
C ASN A 242 -6.18 -14.65 25.86
N LEU A 243 -6.99 -15.30 25.01
CA LEU A 243 -6.48 -16.18 23.95
C LEU A 243 -5.69 -15.43 22.86
N LEU A 244 -6.14 -14.24 22.49
CA LEU A 244 -5.63 -13.48 21.34
C LEU A 244 -4.69 -12.37 21.79
N ASP A 245 -3.55 -12.29 21.12
CA ASP A 245 -2.63 -11.15 21.20
C ASP A 245 -2.97 -10.11 20.13
N SER A 246 -2.30 -8.94 20.18
CA SER A 246 -2.44 -7.92 19.14
C SER A 246 -2.10 -8.48 17.76
N GLN A 247 -2.87 -8.08 16.74
CA GLN A 247 -2.73 -8.53 15.34
C GLN A 247 -3.05 -10.01 15.07
N GLU A 248 -3.49 -10.79 16.05
CA GLU A 248 -3.92 -12.18 15.84
C GLU A 248 -5.40 -12.27 15.44
N GLU A 249 -5.73 -13.31 14.68
CA GLU A 249 -7.10 -13.60 14.25
C GLU A 249 -7.47 -15.04 14.59
N LEU A 250 -8.60 -15.25 15.25
CA LEU A 250 -9.08 -16.59 15.60
C LEU A 250 -9.77 -17.22 14.37
N ILE A 251 -9.21 -18.34 13.90
CA ILE A 251 -9.63 -19.03 12.66
C ILE A 251 -10.19 -20.43 12.89
N SER A 252 -10.27 -20.88 14.15
CA SER A 252 -11.00 -22.07 14.58
C SER A 252 -11.85 -21.79 15.82
N THR A 253 -12.80 -22.66 16.10
CA THR A 253 -13.46 -22.67 17.41
C THR A 253 -12.49 -23.16 18.48
N PRO A 254 -12.36 -22.48 19.64
CA PRO A 254 -11.55 -22.98 20.75
C PRO A 254 -12.14 -24.27 21.32
N ILE A 255 -11.27 -25.21 21.70
CA ILE A 255 -11.66 -26.52 22.22
C ILE A 255 -10.92 -26.85 23.50
N ASN A 256 -11.63 -27.37 24.49
CA ASN A 256 -11.08 -27.90 25.72
C ASN A 256 -11.07 -29.43 25.65
N ILE A 257 -9.88 -30.01 25.72
CA ILE A 257 -9.71 -31.45 25.59
C ILE A 257 -9.23 -32.01 26.92
N LYS A 258 -9.95 -33.01 27.42
CA LYS A 258 -9.63 -33.74 28.64
C LYS A 258 -9.36 -35.20 28.35
N PHE A 259 -8.18 -35.66 28.74
CA PHE A 259 -7.70 -37.03 28.58
C PHE A 259 -6.66 -37.38 29.67
N ASP A 260 -6.45 -38.66 29.91
CA ASP A 260 -5.51 -39.16 30.91
C ASP A 260 -4.52 -40.16 30.28
N LEU A 261 -3.26 -39.75 30.17
CA LEU A 261 -2.18 -40.59 29.65
C LEU A 261 -1.55 -41.50 30.70
N THR A 262 -1.81 -41.31 32.00
CA THR A 262 -1.06 -42.00 33.07
C THR A 262 -1.23 -43.52 33.06
N ASN A 263 -2.38 -43.99 32.57
CA ASN A 263 -2.73 -45.42 32.50
C ASN A 263 -2.36 -46.08 31.15
N ASN A 264 -1.80 -45.33 30.20
CA ASN A 264 -1.47 -45.81 28.86
C ASN A 264 0.03 -45.61 28.59
N ASP A 265 0.69 -46.55 27.88
CA ASP A 265 2.09 -46.39 27.43
C ASP A 265 2.28 -45.24 26.39
N GLN A 266 1.25 -44.43 26.17
CA GLN A 266 1.22 -43.34 25.20
C GLN A 266 1.70 -42.03 25.81
N LYS A 267 2.71 -41.41 25.20
CA LYS A 267 3.32 -40.15 25.69
C LYS A 267 2.59 -38.88 25.24
N PHE A 268 1.84 -38.93 24.15
CA PHE A 268 1.10 -37.79 23.60
C PHE A 268 -0.04 -38.27 22.70
N ILE A 269 -1.08 -37.46 22.52
CA ILE A 269 -2.09 -37.59 21.46
C ILE A 269 -1.77 -36.60 20.32
N ILE A 270 -2.28 -36.87 19.12
CA ILE A 270 -2.24 -35.89 18.02
C ILE A 270 -3.64 -35.31 17.87
N LEU A 271 -3.74 -34.00 17.95
CA LEU A 271 -4.96 -33.24 17.74
C LEU A 271 -4.90 -32.54 16.39
N ALA A 272 -5.89 -32.79 15.54
CA ALA A 272 -6.15 -32.07 14.31
C ALA A 272 -7.36 -31.16 14.47
N ILE A 273 -7.15 -29.85 14.38
CA ILE A 273 -8.21 -28.84 14.51
C ILE A 273 -8.55 -28.29 13.11
N PRO A 274 -9.83 -28.32 12.70
CA PRO A 274 -10.26 -27.69 11.47
C PRO A 274 -10.23 -26.16 11.61
N PHE A 275 -9.83 -25.48 10.54
CA PHE A 275 -9.75 -24.03 10.52
C PHE A 275 -10.20 -23.43 9.20
N ILE A 276 -10.56 -22.15 9.23
CA ILE A 276 -10.89 -21.39 8.03
C ILE A 276 -9.59 -20.96 7.36
N PHE A 277 -9.29 -21.57 6.22
CA PHE A 277 -8.08 -21.26 5.47
C PHE A 277 -8.24 -19.97 4.66
N LYS A 278 -7.37 -18.99 4.92
CA LYS A 278 -7.19 -17.81 4.08
C LYS A 278 -5.72 -17.74 3.66
N ARG A 279 -5.47 -17.75 2.36
CA ARG A 279 -4.11 -17.62 1.84
C ARG A 279 -3.64 -16.18 2.07
N SER A 280 -2.70 -16.00 3.01
CA SER A 280 -1.96 -14.76 3.21
C SER A 280 -0.47 -15.08 3.16
N SER A 281 0.31 -14.29 2.41
CA SER A 281 1.75 -14.49 2.28
C SER A 281 2.53 -14.06 3.53
N HIS A 282 1.99 -13.15 4.32
CA HIS A 282 2.64 -12.52 5.48
C HIS A 282 2.12 -13.03 6.82
N ARG A 283 1.10 -13.91 6.81
CA ARG A 283 0.57 -14.57 8.01
C ARG A 283 0.88 -16.06 8.00
N GLU A 284 0.93 -16.63 9.19
CA GLU A 284 1.02 -18.06 9.44
C GLU A 284 -0.12 -18.48 10.37
N ASN A 285 -0.46 -19.77 10.33
CA ASN A 285 -1.46 -20.36 11.22
C ASN A 285 -0.71 -21.15 12.28
N VAL A 286 -1.02 -20.93 13.55
CA VAL A 286 -0.40 -21.62 14.68
C VAL A 286 -1.46 -22.11 15.63
N ILE A 287 -1.16 -23.18 16.39
CA ILE A 287 -2.03 -23.66 17.45
C ILE A 287 -1.54 -23.04 18.76
N LYS A 288 -2.42 -22.29 19.40
CA LYS A 288 -2.26 -21.81 20.77
C LYS A 288 -2.79 -22.85 21.75
N ILE A 289 -1.97 -23.20 22.73
CA ILE A 289 -2.28 -24.17 23.79
C ILE A 289 -2.18 -23.46 25.13
N ARG A 290 -3.24 -23.54 25.93
CA ARG A 290 -3.26 -23.01 27.30
C ARG A 290 -2.59 -23.99 28.25
N GLN A 291 -1.48 -23.58 28.84
CA GLN A 291 -0.78 -24.34 29.86
C GLN A 291 -1.53 -24.33 31.21
N SER A 292 -1.15 -25.24 32.10
CA SER A 292 -1.71 -25.36 33.46
C SER A 292 -1.53 -24.11 34.34
N ASN A 293 -0.51 -23.30 34.06
CA ASN A 293 -0.28 -21.98 34.70
C ASN A 293 -1.19 -20.86 34.16
N GLY A 294 -2.03 -21.14 33.15
CA GLY A 294 -2.91 -20.19 32.49
C GLY A 294 -2.29 -19.40 31.34
N VAL A 295 -1.01 -19.62 31.01
CA VAL A 295 -0.30 -18.94 29.92
C VAL A 295 -0.56 -19.64 28.60
N TRP A 296 -0.77 -18.87 27.53
CA TRP A 296 -0.89 -19.38 26.17
C TRP A 296 0.49 -19.52 25.53
N ILE A 297 0.76 -20.68 24.93
CA ILE A 297 1.95 -20.91 24.12
C ILE A 297 1.55 -21.27 22.70
N SER A 298 2.33 -20.80 21.72
CA SER A 298 2.18 -21.21 20.32
C SER A 298 3.10 -22.41 20.06
N THR A 299 2.59 -23.40 19.34
CA THR A 299 3.35 -24.58 18.94
C THR A 299 3.55 -24.61 17.43
N GLU A 300 4.63 -25.22 16.97
CA GLU A 300 4.84 -25.46 15.53
C GLU A 300 3.76 -26.39 14.99
N THR A 301 3.25 -26.05 13.81
CA THR A 301 2.08 -26.72 13.27
C THR A 301 2.31 -27.27 11.88
N ASN A 302 1.77 -28.47 11.64
CA ASN A 302 1.74 -29.07 10.31
C ASN A 302 0.31 -29.01 9.76
N GLU A 303 0.17 -28.49 8.53
CA GLU A 303 -1.09 -28.59 7.80
C GLU A 303 -1.28 -30.04 7.36
N SER A 304 -2.43 -30.63 7.69
CA SER A 304 -2.81 -31.96 7.23
C SER A 304 -4.14 -31.93 6.48
N ASN A 305 -4.26 -32.87 5.54
CA ASN A 305 -5.49 -33.08 4.78
C ASN A 305 -6.02 -34.47 5.15
N PHE A 306 -7.33 -34.55 5.40
CA PHE A 306 -7.98 -35.82 5.71
C PHE A 306 -8.87 -36.20 4.53
N ASP A 307 -8.75 -37.44 4.04
CA ASP A 307 -9.52 -37.94 2.89
C ASP A 307 -11.04 -37.89 3.11
N LEU A 308 -11.50 -38.02 4.35
CA LEU A 308 -12.91 -37.88 4.72
C LEU A 308 -13.41 -36.43 4.64
N HIS A 309 -12.51 -35.45 4.73
CA HIS A 309 -12.81 -34.03 4.81
C HIS A 309 -11.99 -33.21 3.79
N LYS A 310 -11.97 -33.62 2.52
CA LYS A 310 -11.13 -33.02 1.46
C LYS A 310 -11.35 -31.53 1.23
N GLU A 311 -12.53 -31.02 1.56
CA GLU A 311 -12.87 -29.60 1.41
C GLU A 311 -12.32 -28.73 2.56
N LYS A 312 -11.74 -29.36 3.59
CA LYS A 312 -11.35 -28.71 4.83
C LYS A 312 -9.87 -28.92 5.09
N ARG A 313 -9.27 -27.94 5.76
CA ARG A 313 -7.88 -27.99 6.19
C ARG A 313 -7.81 -28.16 7.69
N PHE A 314 -6.85 -28.94 8.12
CA PHE A 314 -6.59 -29.20 9.52
C PHE A 314 -5.18 -28.78 9.86
N VAL A 315 -5.02 -28.35 11.10
CA VAL A 315 -3.72 -28.13 11.69
C VAL A 315 -3.50 -29.16 12.78
N GLU A 316 -2.37 -29.85 12.73
CA GLU A 316 -2.01 -30.87 13.72
C GLU A 316 -1.05 -30.33 14.79
N CYS A 317 -1.30 -30.71 16.04
CA CYS A 317 -0.34 -30.57 17.14
C CYS A 317 -0.28 -31.84 18.01
N LYS A 318 0.83 -32.00 18.72
CA LYS A 318 1.01 -33.05 19.74
C LYS A 318 0.62 -32.50 21.11
N LEU A 319 -0.22 -33.23 21.84
CA LEU A 319 -0.62 -32.88 23.20
C LEU A 319 -0.22 -33.98 24.18
N ASN A 320 0.53 -33.61 25.20
CA ASN A 320 0.89 -34.49 26.33
C ASN A 320 -0.03 -34.29 27.55
N GLU A 321 -0.74 -33.17 27.62
CA GLU A 321 -1.61 -32.83 28.76
C GLU A 321 -2.95 -32.26 28.29
N SER A 322 -3.99 -32.46 29.12
CA SER A 322 -5.32 -31.87 28.90
C SER A 322 -5.23 -30.35 28.88
N SER A 323 -5.67 -29.72 27.79
CA SER A 323 -5.45 -28.29 27.54
C SER A 323 -6.58 -27.67 26.73
N ILE A 324 -6.68 -26.33 26.76
CA ILE A 324 -7.51 -25.58 25.82
C ILE A 324 -6.66 -25.24 24.60
N CYS A 325 -7.17 -25.51 23.40
CA CYS A 325 -6.46 -25.30 22.14
C CYS A 325 -7.31 -24.47 21.18
N ALA A 326 -6.67 -23.62 20.39
CA ALA A 326 -7.30 -22.92 19.28
C ALA A 326 -6.28 -22.64 18.17
N VAL A 327 -6.75 -22.59 16.92
CA VAL A 327 -5.95 -22.18 15.77
C VAL A 327 -6.10 -20.67 15.59
N VAL A 328 -4.99 -19.96 15.62
CA VAL A 328 -4.92 -18.53 15.38
C VAL A 328 -4.07 -18.25 14.14
N SER A 329 -4.47 -17.28 13.34
CA SER A 329 -3.64 -16.70 12.31
C SER A 329 -2.90 -15.52 12.92
N ARG A 330 -1.58 -15.46 12.76
CA ARG A 330 -0.74 -14.34 13.23
C ARG A 330 0.24 -13.91 12.15
N LEU A 331 0.92 -12.79 12.34
CA LEU A 331 2.02 -12.40 11.46
C LEU A 331 3.16 -13.42 11.54
N LYS A 332 3.86 -13.65 10.42
CA LYS A 332 4.99 -14.58 10.39
C LYS A 332 6.13 -14.08 11.27
N HIS A 333 6.65 -14.97 12.09
CA HIS A 333 7.84 -14.74 12.88
C HIS A 333 9.04 -15.45 12.25
N ASP A 334 10.07 -14.67 11.92
CA ASP A 334 11.34 -15.21 11.45
C ASP A 334 12.41 -14.99 12.53
N THR A 335 12.97 -16.07 13.07
CA THR A 335 14.13 -16.00 13.98
C THR A 335 15.42 -16.18 13.18
N ILE A 336 16.32 -15.20 13.27
CA ILE A 336 17.65 -15.29 12.65
C ILE A 336 18.74 -15.33 13.72
N LEU A 337 19.75 -16.18 13.52
CA LEU A 337 20.97 -16.21 14.33
C LEU A 337 22.09 -15.46 13.60
N ILE A 338 22.52 -14.34 14.17
CA ILE A 338 23.63 -13.53 13.69
C ILE A 338 24.90 -13.96 14.43
N GLN A 339 25.82 -14.57 13.69
CA GLN A 339 27.09 -15.05 14.22
C GLN A 339 28.20 -14.02 14.01
N LYS A 340 29.00 -13.77 15.05
CA LYS A 340 30.07 -12.78 15.07
C LYS A 340 31.01 -12.87 13.87
N GLN A 341 31.47 -14.07 13.55
CA GLN A 341 32.54 -14.28 12.56
C GLN A 341 32.04 -14.32 11.10
N LEU A 342 30.72 -14.27 10.89
CA LEU A 342 30.11 -14.42 9.57
C LEU A 342 29.38 -13.14 9.16
N SER A 343 29.62 -12.73 7.92
CA SER A 343 28.71 -11.82 7.23
C SER A 343 27.54 -12.63 6.71
N GLY A 344 26.35 -12.04 6.71
CA GLY A 344 25.16 -12.73 6.24
C GLY A 344 24.15 -11.80 5.61
N ARG A 345 23.13 -12.43 5.05
CA ARG A 345 21.97 -11.74 4.50
C ARG A 345 20.72 -12.52 4.87
N TYR A 346 19.74 -11.82 5.40
CA TYR A 346 18.42 -12.33 5.65
C TYR A 346 17.44 -11.71 4.66
N VAL A 347 16.47 -12.52 4.22
CA VAL A 347 15.36 -12.12 3.35
C VAL A 347 14.10 -12.57 4.06
N SER A 348 13.15 -11.67 4.27
CA SER A 348 11.95 -11.99 5.03
C SER A 348 11.00 -12.93 4.30
N ASN A 349 10.42 -13.87 5.05
CA ASN A 349 9.40 -14.79 4.55
C ASN A 349 8.01 -14.13 4.42
N ALA A 350 7.81 -12.97 5.03
CA ALA A 350 6.57 -12.20 4.96
C ALA A 350 6.56 -11.23 3.76
N ASP A 351 7.67 -10.50 3.54
CA ASP A 351 7.90 -9.65 2.37
C ASP A 351 9.36 -9.78 1.90
N PRO A 352 9.64 -10.43 0.76
CA PRO A 352 11.00 -10.66 0.29
C PRO A 352 11.75 -9.39 -0.12
N ARG A 353 11.08 -8.24 -0.21
CA ARG A 353 11.72 -6.94 -0.42
C ARG A 353 12.37 -6.41 0.86
N PHE A 354 11.90 -6.86 2.03
CA PHE A 354 12.56 -6.58 3.29
C PHE A 354 13.76 -7.52 3.45
N THR A 355 14.96 -6.93 3.51
CA THR A 355 16.21 -7.68 3.71
C THR A 355 17.12 -6.99 4.70
N LEU A 356 17.88 -7.81 5.44
CA LEU A 356 18.94 -7.36 6.34
C LEU A 356 20.28 -7.89 5.83
N HIS A 357 21.29 -7.04 5.81
CA HIS A 357 22.65 -7.42 5.48
C HIS A 357 23.61 -6.95 6.58
N TRP A 358 24.39 -7.87 7.13
CA TRP A 358 25.35 -7.55 8.17
C TRP A 358 26.78 -7.95 7.78
N PRO A 359 27.78 -7.12 8.11
CA PRO A 359 29.18 -7.45 7.92
C PRO A 359 29.67 -8.43 9.01
N LYS A 360 30.88 -8.98 8.81
CA LYS A 360 31.60 -9.72 9.86
C LYS A 360 31.90 -8.79 11.05
N ASP A 361 31.91 -9.35 12.25
CA ASP A 361 32.16 -8.67 13.53
C ASP A 361 31.18 -7.52 13.80
N VAL A 362 29.89 -7.77 13.53
CA VAL A 362 28.80 -6.82 13.77
C VAL A 362 28.51 -6.60 15.25
N SER A 363 28.82 -7.57 16.09
CA SER A 363 28.64 -7.57 17.55
C SER A 363 29.83 -8.27 18.24
N GLN A 364 29.92 -8.14 19.56
CA GLN A 364 30.94 -8.88 20.34
C GLN A 364 30.62 -10.37 20.51
N ASN A 365 29.34 -10.72 20.54
CA ASN A 365 28.83 -12.08 20.75
C ASN A 365 27.78 -12.41 19.68
N ASP A 366 27.57 -13.71 19.43
CA ASP A 366 26.47 -14.18 18.61
C ASP A 366 25.13 -13.81 19.28
N PHE A 367 24.13 -13.46 18.48
CA PHE A 367 22.81 -13.10 18.99
C PHE A 367 21.71 -13.46 18.01
N SER A 368 20.49 -13.60 18.51
CA SER A 368 19.29 -13.82 17.68
C SER A 368 18.43 -12.57 17.58
N ILE A 369 17.78 -12.39 16.44
CA ILE A 369 16.71 -11.40 16.26
C ILE A 369 15.47 -12.16 15.81
N ASP A 370 14.37 -11.96 16.52
CA ASP A 370 13.04 -12.34 16.05
C ASP A 370 12.43 -11.17 15.29
N ILE A 371 11.97 -11.45 14.08
CA ILE A 371 11.53 -10.45 13.12
C ILE A 371 10.08 -10.72 12.77
N CYS A 372 9.25 -9.69 12.88
CA CYS A 372 7.87 -9.68 12.42
C CYS A 372 7.67 -8.50 11.46
N VAL A 373 7.01 -8.73 10.33
CA VAL A 373 6.76 -7.71 9.31
C VAL A 373 5.26 -7.59 9.08
N GLN A 374 4.69 -6.47 9.47
CA GLN A 374 3.30 -6.13 9.22
C GLN A 374 3.19 -5.27 7.95
N PRO A 375 2.69 -5.83 6.83
CA PRO A 375 2.50 -5.04 5.63
C PRO A 375 1.35 -4.05 5.81
N VAL A 376 1.53 -2.88 5.23
CA VAL A 376 0.44 -1.95 4.95
C VAL A 376 0.07 -2.16 3.49
N ASP A 377 -1.19 -2.38 3.16
CA ASP A 377 -1.65 -2.53 1.77
C ASP A 377 -2.26 -1.22 1.25
N LEU A 378 -2.24 -1.05 -0.08
CA LEU A 378 -2.67 0.19 -0.72
C LEU A 378 -4.15 0.53 -0.43
N PRO A 379 -5.12 -0.42 -0.45
CA PRO A 379 -6.49 -0.15 -0.05
C PRO A 379 -6.62 0.38 1.38
N THR A 380 -5.99 -0.27 2.36
CA THR A 380 -6.04 0.16 3.76
C THR A 380 -5.41 1.53 3.94
N PHE A 381 -4.26 1.78 3.31
CA PHE A 381 -3.62 3.10 3.37
C PHE A 381 -4.46 4.21 2.72
N ALA A 382 -5.16 3.91 1.62
CA ALA A 382 -6.05 4.86 0.96
C ALA A 382 -7.28 5.17 1.83
N GLN A 383 -7.89 4.16 2.46
CA GLN A 383 -9.00 4.33 3.40
C GLN A 383 -8.58 5.13 4.63
N PHE A 384 -7.41 4.81 5.20
CA PHE A 384 -6.79 5.56 6.30
C PHE A 384 -6.60 7.03 5.94
N SER A 385 -5.99 7.30 4.78
CA SER A 385 -5.74 8.67 4.31
C SER A 385 -7.04 9.45 4.06
N GLN A 386 -8.10 8.76 3.64
CA GLN A 386 -9.42 9.37 3.43
C GLN A 386 -10.12 9.68 4.76
N HIS A 387 -10.05 8.75 5.73
CA HIS A 387 -10.69 8.89 7.03
C HIS A 387 -10.02 10.00 7.87
N PHE A 388 -8.69 10.00 7.89
CA PHE A 388 -7.86 10.96 8.63
C PHE A 388 -7.25 12.02 7.70
N SER A 389 -8.09 12.62 6.87
CA SER A 389 -7.65 13.54 5.80
C SER A 389 -6.83 14.74 6.28
N HIS A 390 -7.09 15.22 7.50
CA HIS A 390 -6.36 16.34 8.10
C HIS A 390 -5.02 15.89 8.67
N GLU A 391 -4.97 14.76 9.37
CA GLU A 391 -3.77 14.18 9.98
C GLU A 391 -2.81 13.58 8.94
N CYS A 392 -3.34 13.17 7.79
CA CYS A 392 -2.56 12.60 6.68
C CYS A 392 -2.14 13.64 5.64
N GLN A 393 -2.42 14.93 5.84
CA GLN A 393 -2.11 15.96 4.86
C GLN A 393 -0.59 16.01 4.59
N GLY A 394 -0.19 15.64 3.37
CA GLY A 394 1.22 15.56 2.97
C GLY A 394 1.90 14.22 3.24
N LEU A 395 1.19 13.19 3.73
CA LEU A 395 1.69 11.81 3.78
C LEU A 395 1.51 11.18 2.39
N LEU A 396 2.62 10.81 1.74
CA LEU A 396 2.60 10.30 0.36
C LEU A 396 2.63 8.77 0.32
N ALA A 397 3.43 8.17 1.20
CA ALA A 397 3.63 6.73 1.27
C ALA A 397 4.10 6.29 2.66
N VAL A 398 3.83 5.03 3.00
CA VAL A 398 4.35 4.37 4.20
C VAL A 398 4.87 2.97 3.84
N GLY A 399 5.90 2.53 4.56
CA GLY A 399 6.40 1.16 4.52
C GLY A 399 5.65 0.24 5.49
N PRO A 400 6.05 -1.03 5.57
CA PRO A 400 5.54 -1.94 6.60
C PRO A 400 6.03 -1.51 8.00
N ILE A 401 5.27 -1.91 9.02
CA ILE A 401 5.74 -1.86 10.40
C ILE A 401 6.60 -3.11 10.62
N ILE A 402 7.85 -2.90 11.00
CA ILE A 402 8.80 -3.98 11.28
C ILE A 402 9.05 -4.01 12.76
N GLU A 403 8.81 -5.17 13.38
CA GLU A 403 9.09 -5.42 14.78
C GLU A 403 10.30 -6.35 14.90
N LEU A 404 11.23 -5.96 15.75
CA LEU A 404 12.48 -6.67 16.05
C LEU A 404 12.51 -6.93 17.55
N ASN A 405 12.56 -8.20 17.95
CA ASN A 405 12.80 -8.60 19.32
C ASN A 405 14.20 -9.22 19.43
N PHE A 406 15.00 -8.70 20.35
CA PHE A 406 16.40 -9.06 20.53
C PHE A 406 16.84 -8.71 21.95
N ASP A 407 17.79 -9.47 22.49
CA ASP A 407 18.42 -9.17 23.78
C ASP A 407 19.22 -7.86 23.72
N GLU A 408 19.55 -7.22 24.84
CA GLU A 408 20.33 -5.97 24.81
C GLU A 408 21.68 -6.17 24.07
N ILE A 409 21.80 -5.60 22.86
CA ILE A 409 22.96 -5.76 21.99
C ILE A 409 23.51 -4.39 21.58
N ASN A 410 24.83 -4.26 21.68
CA ASN A 410 25.56 -3.13 21.11
C ASN A 410 26.20 -3.55 19.79
N LEU A 411 25.78 -2.92 18.70
CA LEU A 411 26.39 -3.13 17.40
C LEU A 411 27.73 -2.39 17.31
N LEU A 412 28.75 -3.09 16.81
CA LEU A 412 30.08 -2.54 16.51
C LEU A 412 30.16 -1.99 15.08
N LYS A 413 29.34 -2.53 14.18
CA LYS A 413 29.23 -2.13 12.78
C LYS A 413 27.75 -2.00 12.42
N PRO A 414 27.37 -1.11 11.50
CA PRO A 414 25.98 -0.98 11.11
C PRO A 414 25.47 -2.21 10.38
N ILE A 415 24.18 -2.49 10.53
CA ILE A 415 23.43 -3.45 9.72
C ILE A 415 22.71 -2.66 8.63
N GLN A 416 22.83 -3.12 7.39
CA GLN A 416 22.13 -2.52 6.27
C GLN A 416 20.71 -3.09 6.17
N PHE A 417 19.73 -2.20 6.23
CA PHE A 417 18.31 -2.47 6.08
C PHE A 417 17.88 -2.10 4.67
N THR A 418 17.10 -2.97 4.03
CA THR A 418 16.40 -2.70 2.78
C THR A 418 14.91 -2.77 3.05
N LEU A 419 14.21 -1.64 2.93
CA LEU A 419 12.86 -1.40 3.42
C LEU A 419 11.92 -1.08 2.25
N PRO A 420 10.82 -1.82 2.04
CA PRO A 420 9.86 -1.50 0.99
C PRO A 420 8.98 -0.30 1.37
N ILE A 421 8.52 0.47 0.37
CA ILE A 421 7.60 1.59 0.57
C ILE A 421 6.43 1.57 -0.43
N LEU A 422 5.22 1.88 0.03
CA LEU A 422 4.01 1.86 -0.78
C LEU A 422 3.84 3.14 -1.60
N ILE A 423 4.11 3.11 -2.90
CA ILE A 423 3.93 4.29 -3.74
C ILE A 423 2.44 4.44 -4.11
N GLN A 424 1.77 5.49 -3.63
CA GLN A 424 0.40 5.82 -4.05
C GLN A 424 0.36 6.34 -5.51
N PRO A 425 -0.65 5.95 -6.32
CA PRO A 425 -0.93 6.63 -7.58
C PRO A 425 -1.56 8.01 -7.34
N LYS A 426 -0.88 9.09 -7.76
CA LYS A 426 -1.46 10.44 -7.77
C LYS A 426 -2.66 10.47 -8.73
N LYS A 427 -3.88 10.72 -8.22
CA LYS A 427 -5.05 11.01 -9.06
C LYS A 427 -4.88 12.38 -9.71
N LYS A 428 -4.95 12.45 -11.05
CA LYS A 428 -5.05 13.73 -11.77
C LYS A 428 -6.37 14.44 -11.42
N PRO A 429 -6.42 15.79 -11.37
CA PRO A 429 -7.68 16.53 -11.40
C PRO A 429 -8.39 16.21 -12.73
N ILE A 430 -9.63 15.74 -12.65
CA ILE A 430 -10.46 15.51 -13.84
C ILE A 430 -10.82 16.88 -14.41
N PRO A 431 -10.43 17.23 -15.65
CA PRO A 431 -10.93 18.45 -16.27
C PRO A 431 -12.45 18.32 -16.51
N PRO A 432 -13.24 19.41 -16.37
CA PRO A 432 -14.68 19.36 -16.50
C PRO A 432 -15.07 18.83 -17.89
N LYS A 433 -15.93 17.79 -17.90
CA LYS A 433 -16.42 17.13 -19.11
C LYS A 433 -17.14 18.14 -20.02
N THR A 434 -16.59 18.42 -21.19
CA THR A 434 -17.34 18.97 -22.31
C THR A 434 -18.20 17.86 -22.93
N ILE A 435 -19.47 18.20 -23.15
CA ILE A 435 -20.54 17.35 -23.71
C ILE A 435 -20.14 16.82 -25.09
N PRO A 436 -20.28 15.51 -25.39
CA PRO A 436 -20.17 15.01 -26.75
C PRO A 436 -21.54 14.97 -27.43
N THR A 437 -21.70 15.78 -28.48
CA THR A 437 -22.74 15.62 -29.51
C THR A 437 -22.31 14.55 -30.53
N THR A 438 -23.11 13.48 -30.57
CA THR A 438 -23.52 12.61 -31.68
C THR A 438 -22.75 12.56 -33.02
N ASN A 439 -22.56 11.29 -33.44
CA ASN A 439 -22.53 10.72 -34.80
C ASN A 439 -21.23 10.79 -35.61
N ASP A 440 -20.60 9.63 -35.85
CA ASP A 440 -20.82 8.88 -37.11
C ASP A 440 -20.17 7.49 -37.09
N GLU A 441 -20.84 6.55 -37.74
CA GLU A 441 -20.50 5.15 -37.90
C GLU A 441 -19.42 4.88 -38.97
N SER A 442 -18.87 3.67 -38.88
CA SER A 442 -18.22 2.87 -39.94
C SER A 442 -16.72 3.07 -40.17
N ASN A 443 -15.91 2.12 -39.68
CA ASN A 443 -15.39 1.05 -40.54
C ASN A 443 -14.61 0.01 -39.73
N ILE A 444 -15.02 -1.25 -39.90
CA ILE A 444 -14.43 -2.47 -39.34
C ILE A 444 -13.43 -3.01 -40.35
N LEU A 445 -12.24 -3.47 -39.90
CA LEU A 445 -11.40 -4.54 -40.47
C LEU A 445 -10.21 -4.84 -39.50
N PRO A 446 -9.55 -6.02 -39.57
CA PRO A 446 -9.70 -7.10 -38.60
C PRO A 446 -8.53 -7.26 -37.60
N GLN A 447 -8.83 -7.75 -36.39
CA GLN A 447 -7.85 -8.06 -35.34
C GLN A 447 -7.11 -9.38 -35.60
N PRO A 448 -5.78 -9.45 -35.36
CA PRO A 448 -5.09 -10.71 -35.12
C PRO A 448 -5.21 -11.12 -33.64
N THR A 449 -5.46 -12.41 -33.43
CA THR A 449 -5.59 -13.09 -32.14
C THR A 449 -4.30 -12.94 -31.32
N ILE A 450 -4.38 -12.22 -30.19
CA ILE A 450 -3.32 -12.20 -29.17
C ILE A 450 -3.90 -12.86 -27.92
N SER A 451 -3.19 -13.88 -27.46
CA SER A 451 -3.43 -14.63 -26.23
C SER A 451 -3.68 -13.69 -25.05
N GLN A 452 -4.79 -13.88 -24.32
CA GLN A 452 -5.10 -13.08 -23.15
C GLN A 452 -4.02 -13.29 -22.07
N PRO A 453 -3.37 -12.22 -21.58
CA PRO A 453 -2.47 -12.31 -20.44
C PRO A 453 -3.26 -12.63 -19.16
N SER A 454 -2.61 -13.35 -18.26
CA SER A 454 -3.20 -13.72 -16.96
C SER A 454 -3.55 -12.48 -16.13
N GLN A 455 -4.54 -12.57 -15.22
CA GLN A 455 -4.94 -11.44 -14.36
C GLN A 455 -3.76 -10.83 -13.57
N GLN A 456 -2.76 -11.64 -13.21
CA GLN A 456 -1.55 -11.17 -12.51
C GLN A 456 -0.62 -10.38 -13.43
N GLU A 457 -0.49 -10.75 -14.71
CA GLU A 457 0.30 -10.00 -15.69
C GLU A 457 -0.40 -8.70 -16.10
N MET A 458 -1.73 -8.68 -16.17
CA MET A 458 -2.48 -7.43 -16.35
C MET A 458 -2.30 -6.48 -15.16
N ILE A 459 -2.35 -6.98 -13.91
CA ILE A 459 -2.11 -6.14 -12.72
C ILE A 459 -0.68 -5.61 -12.72
N ALA A 460 0.32 -6.44 -13.04
CA ALA A 460 1.72 -6.02 -13.10
C ALA A 460 1.99 -5.02 -14.25
N GLN A 461 1.41 -5.23 -15.43
CA GLN A 461 1.53 -4.32 -16.57
C GLN A 461 0.77 -3.01 -16.33
N GLN A 462 -0.39 -3.07 -15.66
CA GLN A 462 -1.17 -1.89 -15.29
C GLN A 462 -0.45 -1.08 -14.21
N GLN A 463 0.16 -1.73 -13.21
CA GLN A 463 1.05 -1.08 -12.24
C GLN A 463 2.26 -0.43 -12.95
N GLN A 464 2.95 -1.14 -13.84
CA GLN A 464 4.12 -0.61 -14.57
C GLN A 464 3.78 0.54 -15.53
N LEU A 465 2.61 0.53 -16.17
CA LEU A 465 2.13 1.62 -17.04
C LEU A 465 1.71 2.85 -16.22
N ILE A 466 1.15 2.65 -15.02
CA ILE A 466 0.88 3.72 -14.06
C ILE A 466 2.20 4.32 -13.55
N PHE A 467 3.22 3.50 -13.27
CA PHE A 467 4.55 3.94 -12.83
C PHE A 467 5.26 4.86 -13.84
N LYS A 468 5.19 4.54 -15.14
CA LYS A 468 5.89 5.29 -16.20
C LYS A 468 5.27 6.66 -16.49
N SER A 469 3.99 6.85 -16.13
CA SER A 469 3.25 8.10 -16.32
C SER A 469 3.40 9.10 -15.16
N MET A 470 3.96 8.70 -14.01
CA MET A 470 3.94 9.48 -12.75
C MET A 470 5.24 10.21 -12.39
N LEU A 471 6.35 9.97 -13.09
CA LEU A 471 7.66 10.57 -12.78
C LEU A 471 7.92 11.94 -13.44
N GLY A 472 6.87 12.58 -13.98
CA GLY A 472 6.95 13.91 -14.56
C GLY A 472 6.32 14.97 -13.67
N GLU A 473 6.96 15.32 -12.55
CA GLU A 473 6.94 16.64 -11.87
C GLU A 473 7.67 16.57 -10.50
N ASP A 474 8.65 17.46 -10.31
CA ASP A 474 9.45 17.82 -9.11
C ASP A 474 9.48 16.90 -7.87
N LEU A 475 10.37 15.91 -7.89
CA LEU A 475 10.83 15.13 -6.72
C LEU A 475 11.56 15.97 -5.63
N SER A 476 11.77 17.28 -5.86
CA SER A 476 12.55 18.15 -4.98
C SER A 476 11.86 18.43 -3.64
N ASN A 477 10.51 18.37 -3.61
CA ASN A 477 9.70 18.66 -2.42
C ASN A 477 9.39 17.44 -1.55
N GLU A 478 9.85 16.24 -1.92
CA GLU A 478 9.60 15.02 -1.14
C GLU A 478 10.73 14.78 -0.12
N ARG A 479 10.38 14.21 1.05
CA ARG A 479 11.34 13.71 2.04
C ARG A 479 10.99 12.29 2.48
N LEU A 480 12.03 11.51 2.76
CA LEU A 480 11.92 10.23 3.43
C LEU A 480 12.25 10.43 4.92
N VAL A 481 11.50 9.76 5.78
CA VAL A 481 11.65 9.83 7.23
C VAL A 481 11.58 8.42 7.80
N LEU A 482 12.57 8.05 8.62
CA LEU A 482 12.53 6.82 9.41
C LEU A 482 11.91 7.15 10.76
N LEU A 483 10.94 6.34 11.16
CA LEU A 483 10.40 6.37 12.51
C LEU A 483 10.76 5.08 13.23
N TYR A 484 11.02 5.19 14.52
CA TYR A 484 11.35 4.08 15.38
C TYR A 484 10.67 4.18 16.75
N SER A 485 10.54 3.04 17.43
CA SER A 485 10.05 2.95 18.80
C SER A 485 10.88 1.93 19.58
N GLY A 486 11.07 2.20 20.88
CA GLY A 486 11.65 1.23 21.81
C GLY A 486 10.66 0.10 22.15
N SER A 487 11.16 -0.96 22.80
CA SER A 487 10.39 -2.16 23.18
C SER A 487 9.23 -1.88 24.14
N ASN A 488 9.40 -0.90 25.03
CA ASN A 488 8.39 -0.48 26.02
C ASN A 488 7.83 0.92 25.73
N ASP A 489 8.12 1.46 24.55
CA ASP A 489 7.65 2.77 24.15
C ASP A 489 6.40 2.62 23.29
N ASN A 490 5.34 3.35 23.64
CA ASN A 490 4.11 3.40 22.85
C ASN A 490 4.11 4.57 21.87
N THR A 491 5.21 5.33 21.80
CA THR A 491 5.34 6.51 20.96
C THR A 491 6.42 6.31 19.89
N TRP A 492 6.10 6.80 18.69
CA TRP A 492 7.03 6.81 17.56
C TRP A 492 7.96 8.03 17.66
N HIS A 493 9.25 7.82 17.43
CA HIS A 493 10.27 8.86 17.34
C HIS A 493 10.78 8.95 15.92
N ILE A 494 11.27 10.13 15.53
CA ILE A 494 11.85 10.35 14.20
C ILE A 494 13.36 10.31 14.32
N ASP A 495 13.99 9.53 13.44
CA ASP A 495 15.44 9.62 13.24
C ASP A 495 15.74 10.66 12.15
N THR A 496 16.45 11.73 12.52
CA THR A 496 16.88 12.79 11.59
C THR A 496 18.28 12.59 11.06
N ASP A 497 19.07 11.72 11.69
CA ASP A 497 20.50 11.57 11.45
C ASP A 497 20.80 10.43 10.46
N ILE A 498 19.82 9.56 10.24
CA ILE A 498 19.91 8.46 9.28
C ILE A 498 19.77 8.93 7.83
N GLN A 499 20.73 8.52 7.00
CA GLN A 499 20.67 8.73 5.55
C GLN A 499 19.87 7.62 4.86
N LEU A 500 18.72 8.00 4.31
CA LEU A 500 17.86 7.10 3.54
C LEU A 500 18.19 7.21 2.05
N ILE A 501 18.65 6.10 1.47
CA ILE A 501 18.99 6.02 0.05
C ILE A 501 17.81 5.38 -0.70
N ASP A 502 17.17 6.16 -1.57
CA ASP A 502 16.06 5.69 -2.38
C ASP A 502 16.54 4.88 -3.59
N SER A 503 15.81 3.83 -3.94
CA SER A 503 16.09 3.04 -5.14
C SER A 503 15.74 3.84 -6.40
N LYS A 504 16.26 3.41 -7.56
CA LYS A 504 15.86 4.01 -8.86
C LYS A 504 14.36 3.86 -9.14
N THR A 505 13.74 2.83 -8.57
CA THR A 505 12.32 2.50 -8.70
C THR A 505 11.45 3.17 -7.63
N HIS A 506 12.07 3.89 -6.66
CA HIS A 506 11.43 4.62 -5.56
C HIS A 506 10.55 3.78 -4.62
N ASP A 507 10.65 2.46 -4.70
CA ASP A 507 9.82 1.46 -4.01
C ASP A 507 10.56 0.75 -2.87
N ILE A 508 11.86 0.98 -2.77
CA ILE A 508 12.77 0.35 -1.82
C ILE A 508 13.74 1.41 -1.32
N ILE A 509 13.98 1.40 -0.02
CA ILE A 509 14.87 2.33 0.67
C ILE A 509 15.96 1.51 1.35
N THR A 510 17.21 1.88 1.13
CA THR A 510 18.36 1.26 1.79
C THR A 510 18.95 2.21 2.80
N THR A 511 19.26 1.71 3.99
CA THR A 511 19.84 2.50 5.08
C THR A 511 20.73 1.64 5.98
N ASP A 512 21.78 2.24 6.52
CA ASP A 512 22.68 1.60 7.47
C ASP A 512 22.30 2.00 8.90
N ILE A 513 21.94 1.02 9.74
CA ILE A 513 21.45 1.24 11.11
C ILE A 513 22.53 0.82 12.11
N GLN A 514 22.96 1.76 12.97
CA GLN A 514 23.95 1.54 14.02
C GLN A 514 23.33 1.10 15.36
N TYR A 515 22.06 1.41 15.59
CA TYR A 515 21.34 1.05 16.81
C TYR A 515 20.04 0.35 16.43
N LEU A 516 19.86 -0.89 16.87
CA LEU A 516 18.63 -1.60 16.61
C LEU A 516 17.50 -0.99 17.45
N HIS A 517 16.37 -0.78 16.80
CA HIS A 517 15.13 -0.35 17.44
C HIS A 517 14.12 -1.49 17.38
N SER A 518 13.29 -1.60 18.42
CA SER A 518 12.33 -2.69 18.51
C SER A 518 11.23 -2.58 17.47
N ARG A 519 10.88 -1.36 17.05
CA ARG A 519 9.91 -1.15 15.96
C ARG A 519 10.40 -0.07 15.02
N ILE A 520 10.21 -0.27 13.71
CA ILE A 520 10.69 0.63 12.66
C ILE A 520 9.64 0.74 11.55
N ILE A 521 9.45 1.94 11.01
CA ILE A 521 8.65 2.19 9.81
C ILE A 521 9.26 3.35 9.01
N VAL A 522 9.13 3.33 7.69
CA VAL A 522 9.54 4.46 6.83
C VAL A 522 8.30 5.17 6.28
N ALA A 523 8.34 6.49 6.26
CA ALA A 523 7.31 7.32 5.64
C ALA A 523 7.91 8.25 4.58
N ARG A 524 7.22 8.39 3.45
CA ARG A 524 7.49 9.43 2.44
C ARG A 524 6.47 10.53 2.62
N CYS A 525 6.96 11.75 2.77
CA CYS A 525 6.14 12.91 3.05
C CYS A 525 6.50 14.08 2.12
N ASP A 526 5.53 14.95 1.87
CA ASP A 526 5.76 16.26 1.29
C ASP A 526 6.37 17.19 2.35
N LYS A 527 7.49 17.86 2.02
CA LYS A 527 8.24 18.74 2.92
C LYS A 527 7.44 19.96 3.36
N GLN A 528 6.53 20.46 2.53
CA GLN A 528 5.78 21.69 2.76
C GLN A 528 4.48 21.42 3.51
N LEU A 529 3.80 20.31 3.19
CA LEU A 529 2.48 20.00 3.73
C LEU A 529 2.54 19.25 5.07
N MET A 530 3.51 18.35 5.26
CA MET A 530 3.58 17.51 6.46
C MET A 530 4.57 18.06 7.50
N SER A 531 4.10 18.32 8.71
CA SER A 531 4.98 18.64 9.85
C SER A 531 5.61 17.38 10.45
N LEU A 532 6.92 17.39 10.71
CA LEU A 532 7.58 16.27 11.41
C LEU A 532 6.99 16.02 12.81
N LYS A 533 6.44 17.04 13.47
CA LYS A 533 5.85 16.88 14.81
C LYS A 533 4.55 16.07 14.80
N GLN A 534 3.82 16.07 13.67
CA GLN A 534 2.54 15.38 13.55
C GLN A 534 2.71 13.91 13.12
N LEU A 535 3.80 13.62 12.39
CA LEU A 535 4.04 12.32 11.78
C LEU A 535 3.99 11.14 12.78
N PRO A 536 4.61 11.20 13.98
CA PRO A 536 4.46 10.15 14.98
C PRO A 536 3.01 9.84 15.34
N THR A 537 2.19 10.87 15.55
CA THR A 537 0.77 10.72 15.87
C THR A 537 0.00 10.10 14.71
N THR A 538 0.30 10.53 13.47
CA THR A 538 -0.31 9.94 12.27
C THR A 538 0.06 8.45 12.13
N ILE A 539 1.29 8.05 12.42
CA ILE A 539 1.69 6.63 12.41
C ILE A 539 1.03 5.84 13.54
N CYS A 540 0.86 6.39 14.74
CA CYS A 540 0.06 5.74 15.79
C CYS A 540 -1.39 5.48 15.32
N LEU A 541 -2.01 6.43 14.63
CA LEU A 541 -3.37 6.26 14.08
C LEU A 541 -3.40 5.19 12.97
N LEU A 542 -2.36 5.12 12.14
CA LEU A 542 -2.22 4.07 11.13
C LEU A 542 -2.15 2.68 11.78
N GLU A 543 -1.30 2.53 12.80
CA GLU A 543 -1.13 1.29 13.58
C GLU A 543 -2.46 0.83 14.21
N GLN A 544 -3.22 1.77 14.80
CA GLN A 544 -4.57 1.51 15.30
C GLN A 544 -5.54 1.07 14.18
N THR A 545 -5.45 1.70 13.00
CA THR A 545 -6.32 1.38 11.86
C THR A 545 -6.05 -0.03 11.34
N LEU A 546 -4.79 -0.48 11.31
CA LEU A 546 -4.42 -1.84 10.94
C LEU A 546 -4.98 -2.89 11.93
N ASN A 547 -5.11 -2.53 13.21
CA ASN A 547 -5.70 -3.36 14.26
C ASN A 547 -7.24 -3.46 14.19
N GLN A 548 -7.89 -2.44 13.66
CA GLN A 548 -9.34 -2.34 13.62
C GLN A 548 -9.97 -3.11 12.44
N ARG A 549 -11.22 -3.52 12.63
CA ARG A 549 -12.07 -4.20 11.64
C ARG A 549 -13.46 -3.57 11.65
N SER A 550 -14.07 -3.43 10.47
CA SER A 550 -15.47 -3.05 10.38
C SER A 550 -16.36 -4.25 10.70
N ALA A 551 -17.35 -4.02 11.54
CA ALA A 551 -18.36 -4.98 11.92
C ALA A 551 -19.74 -4.43 11.63
N THR A 552 -20.61 -5.29 11.10
CA THR A 552 -21.99 -4.95 10.77
C THR A 552 -22.91 -5.68 11.72
N LEU A 553 -23.82 -4.93 12.33
CA LEU A 553 -24.90 -5.43 13.17
C LEU A 553 -26.19 -5.46 12.36
N PHE A 554 -26.79 -6.65 12.26
CA PHE A 554 -28.12 -6.87 11.72
C PHE A 554 -29.07 -7.19 12.86
N LEU A 555 -30.18 -6.46 12.96
CA LEU A 555 -31.32 -6.90 13.75
C LEU A 555 -32.42 -7.28 12.78
N ARG A 556 -32.89 -8.53 12.83
CA ARG A 556 -33.94 -9.05 11.96
C ARG A 556 -35.07 -9.74 12.71
N ARG A 557 -36.27 -9.78 12.13
CA ARG A 557 -37.45 -10.47 12.65
C ARG A 557 -37.86 -11.63 11.79
N ARG A 558 -38.42 -12.65 12.42
CA ARG A 558 -38.96 -13.77 11.68
C ARG A 558 -40.30 -13.39 11.03
N LEU A 559 -40.45 -13.71 9.75
CA LEU A 559 -41.68 -13.40 8.99
C LEU A 559 -42.89 -14.19 9.50
N THR A 560 -42.67 -15.39 10.05
CA THR A 560 -43.73 -16.26 10.58
C THR A 560 -44.18 -15.86 11.98
N ASN A 561 -43.28 -15.28 12.79
CA ASN A 561 -43.55 -14.90 14.17
C ASN A 561 -42.82 -13.60 14.52
N PRO A 562 -43.53 -12.47 14.67
CA PRO A 562 -42.90 -11.19 14.96
C PRO A 562 -42.26 -11.10 16.34
N ASN A 563 -42.53 -12.07 17.23
CA ASN A 563 -41.87 -12.17 18.54
C ASN A 563 -40.47 -12.80 18.45
N GLU A 564 -40.12 -13.47 17.34
CA GLU A 564 -38.81 -14.06 17.15
C GLU A 564 -37.90 -13.05 16.45
N ILE A 565 -36.79 -12.72 17.10
CA ILE A 565 -35.78 -11.81 16.58
C ILE A 565 -34.43 -12.53 16.49
N CYS A 566 -33.63 -12.10 15.53
CA CYS A 566 -32.25 -12.53 15.34
C CYS A 566 -31.37 -11.28 15.27
N LEU A 567 -30.43 -11.16 16.22
CA LEU A 567 -29.34 -10.20 16.15
C LEU A 567 -28.09 -10.91 15.64
N VAL A 568 -27.46 -10.35 14.62
CA VAL A 568 -26.21 -10.88 14.06
C VAL A 568 -25.13 -9.82 14.09
N CYS A 569 -23.94 -10.21 14.55
CA CYS A 569 -22.72 -9.40 14.46
C CYS A 569 -21.70 -10.14 13.60
N CYS A 570 -21.32 -9.56 12.46
CA CYS A 570 -20.37 -10.16 11.54
C CYS A 570 -19.37 -9.13 10.99
N SER A 571 -18.30 -9.59 10.35
CA SER A 571 -17.38 -8.70 9.63
C SER A 571 -18.09 -8.02 8.46
N GLY A 572 -17.77 -6.75 8.20
CA GLY A 572 -18.28 -6.02 7.03
C GLY A 572 -18.02 -6.72 5.70
N GLN A 573 -16.91 -7.48 5.58
CA GLN A 573 -16.61 -8.28 4.38
C GLN A 573 -17.58 -9.44 4.14
N ARG A 574 -18.29 -9.88 5.19
CA ARG A 574 -19.24 -11.00 5.16
C ARG A 574 -20.69 -10.54 5.26
N ALA A 575 -20.94 -9.23 5.37
CA ALA A 575 -22.26 -8.65 5.58
C ALA A 575 -23.28 -9.16 4.54
N ASP A 576 -22.94 -9.10 3.26
CA ASP A 576 -23.83 -9.54 2.17
C ASP A 576 -24.12 -11.04 2.22
N ILE A 577 -23.12 -11.87 2.54
CA ILE A 577 -23.29 -13.33 2.61
C ILE A 577 -24.22 -13.70 3.77
N VAL A 578 -23.94 -13.14 4.95
CA VAL A 578 -24.71 -13.36 6.17
C VAL A 578 -26.15 -12.86 6.02
N GLU A 579 -26.34 -11.70 5.39
CA GLU A 579 -27.68 -11.19 5.13
C GLU A 579 -28.48 -12.12 4.22
N ASN A 580 -27.87 -12.71 3.19
CA ASN A 580 -28.50 -13.71 2.35
C ASN A 580 -28.79 -15.04 3.10
N GLU A 581 -27.94 -15.45 4.04
CA GLU A 581 -28.19 -16.63 4.90
C GLU A 581 -29.43 -16.43 5.77
N ILE A 582 -29.51 -15.28 6.46
CA ILE A 582 -30.64 -14.93 7.33
C ILE A 582 -31.95 -14.81 6.52
N GLN A 583 -31.88 -14.34 5.28
CA GLN A 583 -33.03 -14.32 4.36
C GLN A 583 -33.57 -15.72 4.06
N GLN A 584 -32.68 -16.70 3.86
CA GLN A 584 -33.08 -18.09 3.59
C GLN A 584 -33.77 -18.73 4.80
N GLU A 585 -33.49 -18.25 6.01
CA GLU A 585 -34.11 -18.73 7.25
C GLU A 585 -35.50 -18.10 7.54
N ASN A 586 -36.06 -17.33 6.60
CA ASN A 586 -37.34 -16.61 6.67
C ASN A 586 -37.36 -15.44 7.65
N TYR A 587 -36.23 -14.76 7.81
CA TYR A 587 -36.19 -13.46 8.47
C TYR A 587 -36.46 -12.32 7.46
N SER A 588 -37.00 -11.21 7.93
CA SER A 588 -37.35 -10.05 7.10
C SER A 588 -36.13 -9.31 6.56
N THR A 589 -36.35 -8.53 5.51
CA THR A 589 -35.34 -7.66 4.88
C THR A 589 -35.78 -6.20 4.85
N GLU A 590 -37.08 -5.94 4.87
CA GLU A 590 -37.64 -4.60 4.75
C GLU A 590 -37.67 -3.87 6.10
N ASN A 591 -37.09 -2.66 6.14
CA ASN A 591 -37.16 -1.70 7.25
C ASN A 591 -36.61 -2.19 8.60
N GLU A 592 -35.51 -2.94 8.59
CA GLU A 592 -34.82 -3.36 9.82
C GLU A 592 -33.42 -2.76 9.97
N GLN A 593 -32.96 -2.66 11.21
CA GLN A 593 -31.81 -1.84 11.53
C GLN A 593 -30.50 -2.52 11.15
N VAL A 594 -29.67 -1.78 10.42
CA VAL A 594 -28.28 -2.11 10.13
C VAL A 594 -27.42 -1.02 10.75
N LYS A 595 -26.41 -1.41 11.51
CA LYS A 595 -25.47 -0.47 12.11
C LYS A 595 -24.04 -0.97 11.94
N GLU A 596 -23.19 -0.12 11.39
CA GLU A 596 -21.75 -0.39 11.29
C GLU A 596 -21.03 0.16 12.51
N ILE A 597 -20.11 -0.63 13.05
CA ILE A 597 -19.24 -0.28 14.17
C ILE A 597 -17.81 -0.73 13.86
N ILE A 598 -16.84 -0.12 14.53
CA ILE A 598 -15.42 -0.48 14.41
C ILE A 598 -15.02 -1.22 15.67
N LEU A 599 -14.43 -2.40 15.50
CA LEU A 599 -14.06 -3.31 16.57
C LEU A 599 -12.65 -3.87 16.35
N GLU A 600 -12.06 -4.38 17.42
CA GLU A 600 -10.85 -5.20 17.37
C GLU A 600 -11.20 -6.69 17.41
N GLU A 601 -10.36 -7.52 16.80
CA GLU A 601 -10.54 -8.96 16.80
C GLU A 601 -10.46 -9.50 18.24
N GLY A 602 -11.42 -10.35 18.63
CA GLY A 602 -11.51 -10.87 19.99
C GLY A 602 -12.06 -9.89 21.03
N GLN A 603 -12.42 -8.66 20.64
CA GLN A 603 -12.99 -7.68 21.56
C GLN A 603 -14.30 -8.20 22.18
N ILE A 604 -14.35 -8.25 23.51
CA ILE A 604 -15.53 -8.71 24.25
C ILE A 604 -16.60 -7.62 24.26
N LEU A 605 -17.80 -8.03 23.85
CA LEU A 605 -19.00 -7.24 23.77
C LEU A 605 -20.09 -7.81 24.68
N GLU A 606 -20.95 -6.94 25.16
CA GLU A 606 -22.08 -7.30 26.01
C GLU A 606 -23.38 -6.75 25.40
N LEU A 607 -24.28 -7.67 25.09
CA LEU A 607 -25.63 -7.40 24.61
C LEU A 607 -26.55 -7.19 25.81
N ARG A 608 -27.23 -6.05 25.89
CA ARG A 608 -28.19 -5.71 26.94
C ARG A 608 -29.53 -5.27 26.36
N PHE A 609 -30.63 -5.63 27.02
CA PHE A 609 -31.97 -5.14 26.67
C PHE A 609 -32.34 -3.91 27.50
N ARG A 610 -33.04 -2.95 26.87
CA ARG A 610 -33.56 -1.74 27.51
C ARG A 610 -34.96 -1.41 27.02
N GLY A 611 -35.82 -0.89 27.89
CA GLY A 611 -37.16 -0.42 27.53
C GLY A 611 -38.24 -1.46 27.80
N ASN A 612 -39.31 -1.47 27.00
CA ASN A 612 -40.49 -2.30 27.27
C ASN A 612 -40.42 -3.69 26.61
N ILE A 613 -39.28 -4.12 26.07
CA ILE A 613 -39.12 -5.42 25.40
C ILE A 613 -37.96 -6.18 26.05
N ILE A 614 -38.22 -7.45 26.39
CA ILE A 614 -37.24 -8.37 27.01
C ILE A 614 -37.31 -9.76 26.37
N PRO A 615 -36.23 -10.56 26.42
CA PRO A 615 -36.26 -11.96 26.01
C PRO A 615 -37.08 -12.81 26.98
N LYS A 616 -37.92 -13.72 26.47
CA LYS A 616 -38.80 -14.60 27.26
C LYS A 616 -38.08 -15.71 28.03
N ASN A 617 -36.93 -16.16 27.53
CA ASN A 617 -36.28 -17.39 27.98
C ASN A 617 -34.96 -17.17 28.74
N ASN A 618 -34.56 -15.92 28.99
CA ASN A 618 -33.25 -15.63 29.60
C ASN A 618 -33.41 -14.94 30.96
N ASP A 619 -33.06 -15.66 32.03
CA ASP A 619 -32.82 -15.08 33.36
C ASP A 619 -31.62 -14.10 33.35
N GLN A 620 -30.74 -14.24 32.34
CA GLN A 620 -29.62 -13.34 32.07
C GLN A 620 -30.06 -12.18 31.18
N GLN A 621 -30.16 -10.97 31.76
CA GLN A 621 -30.44 -9.73 31.03
C GLN A 621 -29.31 -9.30 30.08
N SER A 622 -28.13 -9.91 30.21
CA SER A 622 -26.91 -9.60 29.46
C SER A 622 -26.27 -10.85 28.87
N VAL A 623 -25.87 -10.78 27.60
CA VAL A 623 -25.16 -11.87 26.91
C VAL A 623 -23.80 -11.36 26.45
N GLN A 624 -22.73 -12.06 26.82
CA GLN A 624 -21.37 -11.73 26.39
C GLN A 624 -20.97 -12.54 25.16
N PHE A 625 -20.31 -11.88 24.21
CA PHE A 625 -19.74 -12.52 23.04
C PHE A 625 -18.47 -11.77 22.63
N ALA A 626 -17.65 -12.36 21.77
CA ALA A 626 -16.49 -11.68 21.21
C ALA A 626 -16.69 -11.44 19.72
N PHE A 627 -16.18 -10.33 19.22
CA PHE A 627 -16.13 -10.11 17.78
C PHE A 627 -15.09 -11.03 17.14
N ASN A 628 -15.48 -11.64 16.01
CA ASN A 628 -14.59 -12.45 15.21
C ASN A 628 -14.84 -12.20 13.72
N THR A 629 -13.78 -12.03 12.96
CA THR A 629 -13.86 -11.72 11.53
C THR A 629 -14.47 -12.87 10.70
N TYR A 630 -14.24 -14.12 11.10
CA TYR A 630 -14.63 -15.32 10.36
C TYR A 630 -15.88 -16.02 10.87
N PHE A 631 -16.19 -15.88 12.16
CA PHE A 631 -17.32 -16.50 12.83
C PHE A 631 -18.34 -15.42 13.24
N PRO A 632 -19.43 -15.26 12.47
CA PRO A 632 -20.53 -14.39 12.88
C PRO A 632 -21.12 -14.84 14.21
N PHE A 633 -21.45 -13.88 15.06
CA PHE A 633 -22.22 -14.12 16.26
C PHE A 633 -23.71 -14.02 15.94
N TYR A 634 -24.46 -15.09 16.23
CA TYR A 634 -25.92 -15.13 16.09
C TYR A 634 -26.56 -15.17 17.47
N PHE A 635 -27.52 -14.28 17.70
CA PHE A 635 -28.35 -14.25 18.90
C PHE A 635 -29.83 -14.29 18.51
N GLU A 636 -30.40 -15.48 18.58
CA GLU A 636 -31.81 -15.73 18.31
C GLU A 636 -32.60 -15.85 19.61
N THR A 637 -33.70 -15.10 19.72
CA THR A 637 -34.53 -15.17 20.92
C THR A 637 -35.98 -14.80 20.64
N ASN A 638 -36.88 -15.27 21.51
CA ASN A 638 -38.27 -14.83 21.54
C ASN A 638 -38.41 -13.68 22.52
N VAL A 639 -38.97 -12.55 22.09
CA VAL A 639 -39.19 -11.37 22.93
C VAL A 639 -40.65 -11.22 23.37
N SER A 640 -40.85 -10.54 24.49
CA SER A 640 -42.15 -10.10 25.00
C SER A 640 -42.07 -8.69 25.56
N GLU A 641 -43.24 -8.06 25.63
CA GLU A 641 -43.43 -6.83 26.37
C GLU A 641 -43.33 -7.04 27.90
N ILE A 642 -42.74 -6.06 28.61
CA ILE A 642 -42.73 -6.04 30.09
C ILE A 642 -44.11 -5.58 30.60
N ASP A 643 -44.56 -4.42 30.11
CA ASP A 643 -45.86 -3.83 30.45
C ASP A 643 -46.75 -3.71 29.21
N LYS A 644 -47.84 -4.48 29.22
CA LYS A 644 -48.87 -4.52 28.17
C LYS A 644 -49.63 -3.20 28.03
N TYR A 645 -49.65 -2.37 29.07
CA TYR A 645 -50.37 -1.10 29.09
C TYR A 645 -49.48 0.10 28.75
N SER A 646 -48.17 -0.12 28.64
CA SER A 646 -47.22 0.91 28.23
C SER A 646 -47.38 1.29 26.76
N GLN A 647 -46.99 2.52 26.41
CA GLN A 647 -47.02 3.05 25.04
C GLN A 647 -48.43 2.97 24.40
N HIS A 648 -49.49 3.25 25.17
CA HIS A 648 -50.90 3.07 24.80
C HIS A 648 -51.34 3.80 23.51
N LEU A 649 -50.64 4.84 23.08
CA LEU A 649 -50.92 5.56 21.82
C LEU A 649 -50.19 4.98 20.60
N SER A 650 -49.40 3.93 20.78
CA SER A 650 -48.65 3.26 19.71
C SER A 650 -49.26 1.90 19.38
N SER A 651 -49.29 1.57 18.09
CA SER A 651 -49.61 0.23 17.58
C SER A 651 -48.51 -0.81 17.84
N TYR A 652 -47.36 -0.38 18.36
CA TYR A 652 -46.20 -1.21 18.66
C TYR A 652 -45.70 -1.02 20.08
N PHE A 653 -45.17 -2.08 20.69
CA PHE A 653 -44.25 -1.96 21.81
C PHE A 653 -42.85 -1.60 21.29
N TYR A 654 -42.11 -0.78 22.04
CA TYR A 654 -40.74 -0.38 21.73
C TYR A 654 -39.77 -0.78 22.84
N GLY A 655 -38.61 -1.28 22.45
CA GLY A 655 -37.45 -1.52 23.29
C GLY A 655 -36.18 -1.42 22.46
N PHE A 656 -35.04 -1.60 23.10
CA PHE A 656 -33.73 -1.44 22.48
C PHE A 656 -32.82 -2.60 22.87
N ILE A 657 -32.00 -3.03 21.91
CA ILE A 657 -30.83 -3.86 22.16
C ILE A 657 -29.61 -2.94 22.11
N GLN A 658 -28.86 -2.91 23.20
CA GLN A 658 -27.66 -2.11 23.34
C GLN A 658 -26.43 -3.02 23.34
N ILE A 659 -25.39 -2.64 22.60
CA ILE A 659 -24.12 -3.35 22.56
C ILE A 659 -23.08 -2.50 23.28
N PHE A 660 -22.56 -3.03 24.38
CA PHE A 660 -21.53 -2.40 25.19
C PHE A 660 -20.17 -3.07 24.98
N SER A 661 -19.10 -2.30 25.12
CA SER A 661 -17.75 -2.82 25.29
C SER A 661 -17.13 -2.21 26.55
N LYS A 662 -16.33 -3.00 27.25
CA LYS A 662 -15.57 -2.53 28.41
C LYS A 662 -14.27 -1.92 27.92
N GLN A 663 -14.09 -0.62 28.16
CA GLN A 663 -12.81 0.04 27.92
C GLN A 663 -12.11 0.37 29.23
N LYS A 664 -10.83 0.05 29.31
CA LYS A 664 -9.93 0.46 30.38
C LYS A 664 -9.33 1.81 30.01
N PHE A 665 -9.51 2.80 30.87
CA PHE A 665 -8.85 4.10 30.73
C PHE A 665 -8.14 4.46 32.02
N LEU A 666 -7.06 5.22 31.85
CA LEU A 666 -6.25 5.69 32.97
C LEU A 666 -6.87 6.97 33.52
N ARG A 667 -7.40 6.93 34.75
CA ARG A 667 -7.93 8.12 35.40
C ARG A 667 -6.92 8.67 36.40
N ASN A 668 -6.55 9.93 36.25
CA ASN A 668 -5.82 10.65 37.29
C ASN A 668 -6.81 10.94 38.42
N ALA A 669 -6.68 10.23 39.54
CA ALA A 669 -7.52 10.48 40.71
C ALA A 669 -7.20 11.88 41.28
N MET A 670 -8.08 12.87 41.07
CA MET A 670 -8.05 14.11 41.85
C MET A 670 -8.49 13.78 43.27
N LYS A 671 -7.57 13.80 44.24
CA LYS A 671 -7.95 13.97 45.63
C LYS A 671 -8.39 15.43 45.84
N GLU A 672 -9.50 15.63 46.54
CA GLU A 672 -9.86 16.94 47.07
C GLU A 672 -8.65 17.52 47.82
N ILE A 673 -8.23 18.72 47.41
CA ILE A 673 -7.12 19.43 48.05
C ILE A 673 -7.61 19.91 49.41
N ASP A 674 -7.27 19.16 50.45
CA ASP A 674 -7.44 19.62 51.82
C ASP A 674 -6.43 20.75 52.08
N LYS A 675 -6.93 21.97 52.32
CA LYS A 675 -6.16 23.24 52.32
C LYS A 675 -5.13 23.39 53.46
N LYS A 676 -4.67 22.31 54.09
CA LYS A 676 -3.83 22.38 55.30
C LYS A 676 -2.50 21.60 55.28
N LYS A 677 -2.14 20.91 54.21
CA LYS A 677 -0.78 20.33 54.09
C LYS A 677 -0.21 20.51 52.69
N GLN A 678 0.82 21.37 52.58
CA GLN A 678 1.68 21.48 51.41
C GLN A 678 2.63 20.27 51.39
N GLN A 679 2.18 19.16 50.81
CA GLN A 679 3.08 18.16 50.28
C GLN A 679 2.38 17.43 49.13
N SER A 680 2.91 17.60 47.92
CA SER A 680 2.45 16.94 46.71
C SER A 680 2.92 15.49 46.72
N ASP A 681 2.10 14.60 47.26
CA ASP A 681 2.31 13.17 47.14
C ASP A 681 1.80 12.67 45.78
N ILE A 682 2.57 11.73 45.22
CA ILE A 682 2.44 11.13 43.89
C ILE A 682 0.99 10.68 43.61
N VAL A 683 0.45 11.15 42.48
CA VAL A 683 -0.84 10.72 41.94
C VAL A 683 -0.73 9.24 41.56
N LYS A 684 -1.35 8.35 42.33
CA LYS A 684 -1.56 6.97 41.89
C LYS A 684 -2.54 6.99 40.72
N GLN A 685 -2.06 6.57 39.55
CA GLN A 685 -2.90 6.31 38.39
C GLN A 685 -3.58 4.95 38.59
N GLU A 686 -4.91 4.94 38.61
CA GLU A 686 -5.70 3.71 38.69
C GLU A 686 -6.43 3.51 37.36
N TRP A 687 -6.35 2.29 36.83
CA TRP A 687 -7.13 1.86 35.68
C TRP A 687 -8.59 1.72 36.10
N GLN A 688 -9.50 2.49 35.49
CA GLN A 688 -10.93 2.31 35.66
C GLN A 688 -11.52 1.69 34.39
N GLU A 689 -12.41 0.71 34.57
CA GLU A 689 -13.21 0.13 33.49
C GLU A 689 -14.53 0.90 33.39
N THR A 690 -14.86 1.39 32.20
CA THR A 690 -16.19 1.92 31.89
C THR A 690 -16.81 1.19 30.72
N ASP A 691 -18.12 0.97 30.82
CA ASP A 691 -18.94 0.46 29.74
C ASP A 691 -19.20 1.58 28.72
N ILE A 692 -18.87 1.33 27.45
CA ILE A 692 -19.16 2.24 26.34
C ILE A 692 -20.21 1.59 25.44
N CYS A 693 -21.33 2.28 25.23
CA CYS A 693 -22.36 1.85 24.30
C CYS A 693 -21.91 2.12 22.86
N LEU A 694 -21.58 1.06 22.13
CA LEU A 694 -21.14 1.15 20.72
C LEU A 694 -22.33 1.24 19.77
N ALA A 695 -23.40 0.50 20.09
CA ALA A 695 -24.60 0.46 19.27
C ALA A 695 -25.88 0.37 20.11
N GLU A 696 -26.96 0.92 19.57
CA GLU A 696 -28.30 0.83 20.12
C GLU A 696 -29.23 0.57 18.94
N LEU A 697 -29.98 -0.52 19.00
CA LEU A 697 -30.84 -1.02 17.94
C LEU A 697 -32.28 -1.08 18.45
N LEU A 698 -33.20 -0.42 17.76
CA LEU A 698 -34.62 -0.38 18.08
C LEU A 698 -35.30 -1.71 17.74
N VAL A 699 -35.88 -2.33 18.77
CA VAL A 699 -36.80 -3.46 18.63
C VAL A 699 -38.22 -2.92 18.70
N THR A 700 -39.07 -3.33 17.76
CA THR A 700 -40.50 -3.04 17.80
C THR A 700 -41.27 -4.35 17.83
N LEU A 701 -42.41 -4.38 18.51
CA LEU A 701 -43.26 -5.57 18.57
C LEU A 701 -44.71 -5.15 18.31
N PRO A 702 -45.40 -5.73 17.31
CA PRO A 702 -46.78 -5.33 17.00
C PRO A 702 -47.68 -5.69 18.18
N LYS A 703 -48.54 -4.75 18.59
CA LYS A 703 -49.54 -5.03 19.61
C LYS A 703 -50.65 -5.89 19.02
N PRO A 704 -51.24 -6.81 19.81
CA PRO A 704 -52.46 -7.48 19.38
C PRO A 704 -53.54 -6.43 19.11
N PRO A 705 -54.44 -6.67 18.14
CA PRO A 705 -55.55 -5.76 17.86
C PRO A 705 -56.29 -5.52 19.16
N THR A 706 -56.46 -4.25 19.53
CA THR A 706 -57.14 -3.87 20.77
C THR A 706 -58.53 -4.49 20.73
N GLU A 707 -58.85 -5.37 21.68
CA GLU A 707 -60.23 -5.79 21.89
C GLU A 707 -61.01 -4.52 22.21
N ILE A 708 -61.75 -4.02 21.22
CA ILE A 708 -62.74 -2.97 21.43
C ILE A 708 -63.71 -3.61 22.40
N ARG A 709 -63.61 -3.28 23.68
CA ARG A 709 -64.61 -3.68 24.66
C ARG A 709 -65.95 -3.26 24.06
N PRO A 710 -66.94 -4.17 24.00
CA PRO A 710 -68.26 -3.78 23.51
C PRO A 710 -68.63 -2.49 24.25
N PRO A 711 -69.15 -1.47 23.53
CA PRO A 711 -69.51 -0.21 24.16
C PRO A 711 -70.31 -0.56 25.39
N ILE A 712 -69.88 -0.07 26.55
CA ILE A 712 -70.62 -0.27 27.78
C ILE A 712 -72.01 0.27 27.49
N GLN A 713 -72.98 -0.62 27.23
CA GLN A 713 -74.40 -0.32 27.21
C GLN A 713 -74.78 -0.04 28.66
N LYS A 714 -74.28 1.07 29.21
CA LYS A 714 -75.10 1.80 30.16
C LYS A 714 -76.20 2.35 29.27
N SER A 715 -77.38 1.72 29.37
CA SER A 715 -78.60 2.29 28.84
C SER A 715 -78.58 3.77 29.21
N LEU A 716 -78.54 4.65 28.20
CA LEU A 716 -78.99 6.01 28.41
C LEU A 716 -80.41 5.86 28.93
N THR A 717 -80.62 6.14 30.21
CA THR A 717 -81.95 6.25 30.76
C THR A 717 -82.61 7.34 29.95
N THR A 718 -83.53 6.96 29.08
CA THR A 718 -84.34 7.88 28.28
C THR A 718 -85.09 8.74 29.26
N PHE A 719 -84.63 9.97 29.48
CA PHE A 719 -85.38 10.97 30.20
C PHE A 719 -86.53 11.39 29.30
N THR A 720 -87.70 10.79 29.50
CA THR A 720 -88.95 11.31 28.95
C THR A 720 -89.24 12.60 29.71
N GLY A 721 -88.91 13.72 29.06
CA GLY A 721 -89.15 15.05 29.58
C GLY A 721 -90.64 15.33 29.67
N GLU A 722 -91.21 15.10 30.84
CA GLU A 722 -92.48 15.70 31.27
C GLU A 722 -92.37 16.10 32.74
N GLY A 723 -92.46 17.41 33.01
CA GLY A 723 -92.72 17.92 34.35
C GLY A 723 -91.61 18.81 34.94
N VAL A 724 -92.07 19.95 35.47
CA VAL A 724 -91.33 20.98 36.20
C VAL A 724 -90.26 20.39 37.13
N LEU A 725 -89.08 21.03 37.20
CA LEU A 725 -88.02 20.71 38.17
C LEU A 725 -88.60 20.75 39.60
N THR A 726 -89.03 19.60 40.12
CA THR A 726 -89.57 19.50 41.48
C THR A 726 -88.44 19.18 42.47
N PRO A 727 -88.52 19.65 43.73
CA PRO A 727 -87.60 19.25 44.79
C PRO A 727 -87.52 17.72 44.98
N THR A 728 -88.59 16.99 44.65
CA THR A 728 -88.61 15.53 44.67
C THR A 728 -87.71 14.92 43.60
N LEU A 729 -87.67 15.49 42.39
CA LEU A 729 -86.79 15.03 41.31
C LEU A 729 -85.31 15.23 41.67
N PHE A 730 -84.96 16.38 42.24
CA PHE A 730 -83.58 16.62 42.69
C PHE A 730 -83.19 15.69 43.83
N ARG A 731 -84.14 15.34 44.72
CA ARG A 731 -83.91 14.36 45.77
C ARG A 731 -83.64 12.96 45.19
N ASP A 732 -84.43 12.54 44.21
CA ASP A 732 -84.22 11.25 43.53
C ASP A 732 -82.90 11.21 42.73
N MET A 733 -82.57 12.30 42.04
CA MET A 733 -81.29 12.44 41.34
C MET A 733 -80.11 12.44 42.32
N SER A 734 -80.23 13.12 43.47
CA SER A 734 -79.20 13.14 44.49
C SER A 734 -78.93 11.76 45.08
N ALA A 735 -79.96 10.93 45.24
CA ALA A 735 -79.84 9.57 45.75
C ALA A 735 -79.06 8.65 44.79
N SER A 736 -79.07 8.97 43.49
CA SER A 736 -78.28 8.25 42.48
C SER A 736 -76.80 8.65 42.44
N LEU A 737 -76.43 9.78 43.05
CA LEU A 737 -75.05 10.28 43.10
C LEU A 737 -74.33 9.78 44.35
N VAL A 738 -73.87 8.52 44.31
CA VAL A 738 -73.24 7.88 45.48
C VAL A 738 -71.76 8.27 45.60
N GLY A 739 -71.31 8.56 46.83
CA GLY A 739 -69.90 8.79 47.14
C GLY A 739 -69.32 10.07 46.52
N ASP A 740 -68.28 9.93 45.69
CA ASP A 740 -67.56 11.06 45.08
C ASP A 740 -68.16 11.56 43.75
N GLU A 741 -69.23 10.94 43.26
CA GLU A 741 -69.79 11.23 41.93
C GLU A 741 -70.39 12.63 41.84
N TRP A 742 -71.04 13.11 42.90
CA TRP A 742 -71.59 14.47 42.96
C TRP A 742 -70.48 15.54 42.87
N ARG A 743 -69.29 15.31 43.48
CA ARG A 743 -68.14 16.24 43.39
C ARG A 743 -67.58 16.33 41.96
N ARG A 744 -67.68 15.25 41.18
CA ARG A 744 -67.27 15.22 39.77
C ARG A 744 -68.30 15.92 38.88
N LEU A 745 -69.59 15.73 39.18
CA LEU A 745 -70.68 16.43 38.50
C LEU A 745 -70.61 17.94 38.74
N ALA A 746 -70.46 18.37 39.99
CA ALA A 746 -70.32 19.77 40.37
C ALA A 746 -69.17 20.47 39.61
N ARG A 747 -68.01 19.80 39.47
CA ARG A 747 -66.88 20.31 38.67
C ARG A 747 -67.21 20.44 37.19
N ARG A 748 -67.97 19.50 36.62
CA ARG A 748 -68.44 19.57 35.22
C ARG A 748 -69.50 20.65 35.01
N LEU A 749 -70.31 20.94 36.03
CA LEU A 749 -71.27 22.04 36.05
C LEU A 749 -70.61 23.41 36.31
N GLY A 750 -69.28 23.45 36.45
CA GLY A 750 -68.52 24.69 36.61
C GLY A 750 -68.48 25.24 38.04
N MET A 751 -68.86 24.45 39.05
CA MET A 751 -68.71 24.85 40.44
C MET A 751 -67.23 24.91 40.84
N THR A 752 -66.84 26.00 41.49
CA THR A 752 -65.48 26.17 42.00
C THR A 752 -65.23 25.21 43.17
N ARG A 753 -63.97 24.79 43.34
CA ARG A 753 -63.56 23.89 44.42
C ARG A 753 -63.99 24.39 45.81
N ILE A 754 -63.84 25.69 46.07
CA ILE A 754 -64.25 26.34 47.32
C ILE A 754 -65.75 26.16 47.57
N ARG A 755 -66.58 26.24 46.53
CA ARG A 755 -68.03 26.11 46.65
C ARG A 755 -68.46 24.66 46.87
N ILE A 756 -67.74 23.70 46.30
CA ILE A 756 -67.96 22.27 46.55
C ILE A 756 -67.61 21.93 48.00
N GLU A 757 -66.47 22.40 48.49
CA GLU A 757 -66.03 22.22 49.89
C GLU A 757 -67.00 22.90 50.88
N ALA A 758 -67.58 24.06 50.51
CA ALA A 758 -68.60 24.72 51.32
C ALA A 758 -69.92 23.92 51.39
N VAL A 759 -70.42 23.41 50.27
CA VAL A 759 -71.64 22.58 50.25
C VAL A 759 -71.45 21.29 51.05
N GLU A 760 -70.27 20.68 50.95
CA GLU A 760 -69.92 19.48 51.72
C GLU A 760 -69.87 19.74 53.23
N ARG A 761 -69.29 20.88 53.63
CA ARG A 761 -69.20 21.27 55.04
C ARG A 761 -70.56 21.63 55.62
N ASP A 762 -71.40 22.32 54.85
CA ASP A 762 -72.65 22.88 55.36
C ASP A 762 -73.81 21.87 55.34
N TYR A 763 -73.77 20.86 54.46
CA TYR A 763 -74.88 19.90 54.27
C TYR A 763 -74.49 18.41 54.39
N HIS A 764 -73.21 18.08 54.58
CA HIS A 764 -72.70 16.71 54.83
C HIS A 764 -73.33 15.63 53.95
N GLU A 765 -74.18 14.76 54.51
CA GLU A 765 -74.78 13.60 53.81
C GLU A 765 -75.78 14.04 52.72
N ASP A 766 -76.37 15.23 52.84
CA ASP A 766 -77.28 15.80 51.85
C ASP A 766 -76.56 16.69 50.81
N ALA A 767 -75.23 16.77 50.84
CA ALA A 767 -74.45 17.58 49.90
C ALA A 767 -74.77 17.33 48.41
N PRO A 768 -75.03 16.09 47.94
CA PRO A 768 -75.45 15.85 46.56
C PRO A 768 -76.78 16.52 46.19
N TYR A 769 -77.71 16.64 47.15
CA TYR A 769 -79.03 17.24 46.94
C TYR A 769 -78.96 18.76 46.87
N TYR A 770 -78.19 19.40 47.76
CA TYR A 770 -78.03 20.86 47.78
C TYR A 770 -77.09 21.38 46.68
N MET A 771 -76.30 20.49 46.07
CA MET A 771 -75.47 20.81 44.91
C MET A 771 -76.30 20.91 43.62
N LEU A 772 -77.25 20.00 43.44
CA LEU A 772 -78.20 20.00 42.32
C LEU A 772 -79.17 21.17 42.42
#